data_AF-A0A4R4TTQ6-F1
#
_entry.id   AF-A0A4R4TTQ6-F1
#
_cell.length_a   1.000
_cell.length_b   1.000
_cell.length_c   1.000
_cell.angle_alpha   90.00
_cell.angle_beta   90.00
_cell.angle_gamma   90.00
#
_symmetry.space_group_name_H-M   'P 1'
#
loop_
_entity.id
_entity.type
_entity.pdbx_description
1 polymer ?
#
loop_
_entity_poly.entity_id
_entity_poly.type
_entity_poly.pdbx_seq_one_letter_code
_entity_poly.pdbx_strand_id
1 'polypeptide(L)'
;MPVPPEQIEDIARDAADLYREAETSILATVTRYLADGLDAPDWAVRRLGAMSALRRAVERTLALVGAAGADRIRQAVADAYRSGRAAATVEVPRRYWPRDLDLAAAAAARAQVPRAAVIENLAAALVNDIGQKHSNVLRHVEDVYRTVIQRATAVSVAAGQTRRQAAQHAYQRFVDQGVTSFTDVRGRRWRLSSYVEMGARTVTQRAAVQGQTDRLQDLGVDLVLVSNSPRECPLCRPWEGKVLTIAGGRRGRVQVPSAVSNGTVTVDIAGSLTEARAAGLQHPNCTHSVRAYLPGATRTPTGNLANPDGYEAKERQRAIERQIRKWKEREQAALEPAAEGAARAKVRAWQKAMREHLAAHPELKRLPYREQIGAGNLPPGPRPAASPPPAPAPSPTPPPPLPRRTRATQPPARVDDLLGLLAVDLRQSANRAMVRDVMADVIGGDYAGLTVEVQGVELYDEYGVDGDLPGILVRGDIYPDDDLNAEPVGTVMRGFYRDEAGELVAVHAYLQLDPSTRGKGFATEFNGRLETWYRSQGISRIEVHANIDVGGYTWASHGYDFADEESAESVLDRLRFIIDMVEDEVTDLREEAEQADDDEAARLGARADALDAQLVEAAAILDRADTAPFGSDAYPSAYEISQCGRSAATGNEWIGKRAMLGSDWQGVKWL
;
A
#
# COMPACT_ATOMS: atom_id res chain seq x y z
N MET A 1 -1.29 -31.05 -10.06
CA MET A 1 -1.82 -29.88 -10.80
C MET A 1 -1.49 -28.59 -10.07
N PRO A 2 -1.40 -27.43 -10.76
CA PRO A 2 -1.45 -26.14 -10.08
C PRO A 2 -2.82 -25.91 -9.44
N VAL A 3 -2.91 -24.96 -8.50
CA VAL A 3 -4.22 -24.46 -8.05
C VAL A 3 -4.96 -23.89 -9.27
N PRO A 4 -6.20 -24.32 -9.54
CA PRO A 4 -6.98 -23.79 -10.66
C PRO A 4 -7.10 -22.26 -10.54
N PRO A 5 -6.89 -21.50 -11.63
CA PRO A 5 -7.02 -20.05 -11.60
C PRO A 5 -8.37 -19.61 -11.03
N GLU A 6 -9.46 -20.29 -11.40
CA GLU A 6 -10.82 -20.03 -10.91
C GLU A 6 -10.93 -20.09 -9.38
N GLN A 7 -10.22 -21.02 -8.73
CA GLN A 7 -10.21 -21.12 -7.27
C GLN A 7 -9.51 -19.91 -6.62
N ILE A 8 -8.44 -19.39 -7.24
CA ILE A 8 -7.76 -18.17 -6.79
C ILE A 8 -8.65 -16.94 -7.02
N GLU A 9 -9.39 -16.93 -8.13
CA GLU A 9 -10.38 -15.88 -8.40
C GLU A 9 -11.48 -15.88 -7.35
N ASP A 10 -12.00 -17.05 -6.96
CA ASP A 10 -13.02 -17.22 -5.93
C ASP A 10 -12.53 -16.75 -4.57
N ILE A 11 -11.30 -17.09 -4.21
CA ILE A 11 -10.69 -16.72 -2.93
C ILE A 11 -10.45 -15.20 -2.85
N ALA A 12 -10.02 -14.55 -3.93
CA ALA A 12 -9.77 -13.10 -3.95
C ALA A 12 -11.05 -12.24 -4.11
N ARG A 13 -12.17 -12.88 -4.46
CA ARG A 13 -13.44 -12.24 -4.84
C ARG A 13 -14.07 -11.43 -3.72
N ASP A 14 -14.17 -12.04 -2.55
CA ASP A 14 -15.00 -11.50 -1.47
C ASP A 14 -14.47 -10.16 -0.97
N ALA A 15 -13.14 -9.97 -0.98
CA ALA A 15 -12.52 -8.68 -0.68
C ALA A 15 -12.88 -7.64 -1.76
N ALA A 16 -12.70 -7.95 -3.05
CA ALA A 16 -12.98 -7.00 -4.14
C ALA A 16 -14.46 -6.59 -4.21
N ASP A 17 -15.38 -7.51 -3.88
CA ASP A 17 -16.82 -7.28 -3.90
C ASP A 17 -17.26 -6.27 -2.83
N LEU A 18 -16.71 -6.36 -1.62
CA LEU A 18 -16.99 -5.36 -0.56
C LEU A 18 -16.62 -3.94 -1.00
N TYR A 19 -15.44 -3.77 -1.59
CA TYR A 19 -14.96 -2.46 -2.02
C TYR A 19 -15.75 -1.92 -3.23
N ARG A 20 -16.27 -2.80 -4.07
CA ARG A 20 -17.18 -2.43 -5.16
C ARG A 20 -18.52 -1.91 -4.63
N GLU A 21 -19.08 -2.58 -3.64
CA GLU A 21 -20.31 -2.14 -2.98
C GLU A 21 -20.08 -0.80 -2.25
N ALA A 22 -18.92 -0.65 -1.61
CA ALA A 22 -18.49 0.59 -0.96
C ALA A 22 -18.42 1.76 -1.94
N GLU A 23 -17.72 1.60 -3.08
CA GLU A 23 -17.61 2.63 -4.12
C GLU A 23 -18.99 3.03 -4.67
N THR A 24 -19.86 2.05 -4.91
CA THR A 24 -21.24 2.29 -5.39
C THR A 24 -22.06 3.06 -4.34
N SER A 25 -21.91 2.71 -3.07
CA SER A 25 -22.59 3.38 -1.94
C SER A 25 -22.10 4.81 -1.73
N ILE A 26 -20.79 5.04 -1.81
CA ILE A 26 -20.17 6.37 -1.72
C ILE A 26 -20.65 7.23 -2.88
N LEU A 27 -20.62 6.71 -4.12
CA LEU A 27 -21.15 7.41 -5.29
C LEU A 27 -22.61 7.81 -5.11
N ALA A 28 -23.47 6.88 -4.67
CA ALA A 28 -24.87 7.16 -4.39
C ALA A 28 -25.04 8.24 -3.31
N THR A 29 -24.24 8.18 -2.25
CA THR A 29 -24.27 9.12 -1.13
C THR A 29 -23.87 10.53 -1.58
N VAL A 30 -22.76 10.68 -2.29
CA VAL A 30 -22.31 11.98 -2.82
C VAL A 30 -23.36 12.57 -3.76
N THR A 31 -23.87 11.77 -4.70
CA THR A 31 -24.92 12.21 -5.64
C THR A 31 -26.17 12.70 -4.91
N ARG A 32 -26.65 11.94 -3.92
CA ARG A 32 -27.82 12.32 -3.10
C ARG A 32 -27.59 13.62 -2.34
N TYR A 33 -26.41 13.79 -1.73
CA TYR A 33 -26.07 15.01 -1.01
C TYR A 33 -26.00 16.23 -1.94
N LEU A 34 -25.50 16.07 -3.17
CA LEU A 34 -25.44 17.14 -4.17
C LEU A 34 -26.83 17.49 -4.73
N ALA A 35 -27.67 16.49 -5.02
CA ALA A 35 -28.99 16.68 -5.62
C ALA A 35 -30.01 17.34 -4.67
N ASP A 36 -29.87 17.11 -3.37
CA ASP A 36 -30.80 17.58 -2.35
C ASP A 36 -30.89 19.12 -2.31
N GLY A 37 -32.08 19.64 -2.63
CA GLY A 37 -32.39 21.06 -2.65
C GLY A 37 -31.61 21.90 -3.66
N LEU A 38 -31.10 21.30 -4.75
CA LEU A 38 -30.19 21.94 -5.73
C LEU A 38 -30.68 23.28 -6.29
N ASP A 39 -31.99 23.44 -6.48
CA ASP A 39 -32.56 24.66 -7.04
C ASP A 39 -32.78 25.77 -5.99
N ALA A 40 -32.60 25.48 -4.69
CA ALA A 40 -32.88 26.45 -3.64
C ALA A 40 -31.79 27.55 -3.58
N PRO A 41 -32.15 28.82 -3.29
CA PRO A 41 -31.18 29.94 -3.28
C PRO A 41 -30.03 29.73 -2.28
N ASP A 42 -30.30 29.11 -1.14
CA ASP A 42 -29.38 28.81 -0.04
C ASP A 42 -28.65 27.46 -0.20
N TRP A 43 -28.82 26.76 -1.33
CA TRP A 43 -28.28 25.42 -1.53
C TRP A 43 -26.80 25.30 -1.21
N ALA A 44 -25.96 26.21 -1.72
CA ALA A 44 -24.51 26.15 -1.51
C ALA A 44 -24.14 26.21 -0.01
N VAL A 45 -24.78 27.10 0.74
CA VAL A 45 -24.59 27.23 2.20
C VAL A 45 -25.02 25.95 2.91
N ARG A 46 -26.19 25.39 2.56
CA ARG A 46 -26.66 24.13 3.16
C ARG A 46 -25.75 22.94 2.84
N ARG A 47 -25.19 22.87 1.63
CA ARG A 47 -24.28 21.78 1.24
C ARG A 47 -22.92 21.89 1.91
N LEU A 48 -22.38 23.10 2.03
CA LEU A 48 -21.17 23.34 2.83
C LEU A 48 -21.39 22.97 4.31
N GLY A 49 -22.55 23.34 4.88
CA GLY A 49 -22.93 22.92 6.24
C GLY A 49 -23.15 21.40 6.40
N ALA A 50 -23.45 20.68 5.31
CA ALA A 50 -23.60 19.23 5.30
C ALA A 50 -22.27 18.47 5.12
N MET A 51 -21.14 19.17 4.94
CA MET A 51 -19.83 18.55 4.67
C MET A 51 -19.43 17.53 5.73
N SER A 52 -19.53 17.88 7.03
CA SER A 52 -19.16 16.96 8.10
C SER A 52 -20.08 15.72 8.16
N ALA A 53 -21.34 15.85 7.73
CA ALA A 53 -22.25 14.72 7.65
C ALA A 53 -21.92 13.79 6.48
N LEU A 54 -21.54 14.35 5.32
CA LEU A 54 -21.02 13.60 4.19
C LEU A 54 -19.74 12.86 4.56
N ARG A 55 -18.76 13.57 5.12
CA ARG A 55 -17.48 13.01 5.59
C ARG A 55 -17.71 11.80 6.50
N ARG A 56 -18.49 11.97 7.58
CA ARG A 56 -18.81 10.88 8.51
C ARG A 56 -19.52 9.71 7.83
N ALA A 57 -20.34 9.95 6.81
CA ALA A 57 -21.00 8.87 6.08
C ALA A 57 -20.00 8.05 5.25
N VAL A 58 -19.06 8.73 4.56
CA VAL A 58 -18.01 8.10 3.77
C VAL A 58 -17.00 7.37 4.66
N GLU A 59 -16.55 8.01 5.75
CA GLU A 59 -15.67 7.40 6.76
C GLU A 59 -16.26 6.11 7.31
N ARG A 60 -17.55 6.10 7.71
CA ARG A 60 -18.21 4.88 8.18
C ARG A 60 -18.21 3.77 7.13
N THR A 61 -18.49 4.10 5.87
CA THR A 61 -18.45 3.10 4.78
C THR A 61 -17.04 2.54 4.59
N LEU A 62 -16.00 3.39 4.59
CA LEU A 62 -14.61 2.94 4.45
C LEU A 62 -14.12 2.13 5.66
N ALA A 63 -14.48 2.52 6.88
CA ALA A 63 -14.11 1.80 8.10
C ALA A 63 -14.72 0.39 8.15
N LEU A 64 -16.03 0.27 7.84
CA LEU A 64 -16.71 -1.02 7.79
C LEU A 64 -16.08 -1.96 6.76
N VAL A 65 -15.76 -1.43 5.58
CA VAL A 65 -15.18 -2.21 4.48
C VAL A 65 -13.71 -2.51 4.73
N GLY A 66 -12.98 -1.63 5.42
CA GLY A 66 -11.60 -1.83 5.84
C GLY A 66 -11.45 -3.03 6.78
N ALA A 67 -12.20 -3.05 7.88
CA ALA A 67 -12.17 -4.16 8.83
C ALA A 67 -12.59 -5.49 8.18
N ALA A 68 -13.76 -5.48 7.51
CA ALA A 68 -14.31 -6.67 6.86
C ALA A 68 -13.44 -7.16 5.68
N GLY A 69 -12.74 -6.25 5.00
CA GLY A 69 -11.81 -6.55 3.92
C GLY A 69 -10.49 -7.13 4.43
N ALA A 70 -9.97 -6.63 5.55
CA ALA A 70 -8.74 -7.13 6.15
C ALA A 70 -8.85 -8.61 6.52
N ASP A 71 -9.95 -8.99 7.18
CA ASP A 71 -10.19 -10.39 7.56
C ASP A 71 -10.30 -11.31 6.35
N ARG A 72 -11.03 -10.87 5.31
CA ARG A 72 -11.17 -11.62 4.06
C ARG A 72 -9.84 -11.78 3.34
N ILE A 73 -8.99 -10.75 3.32
CA ILE A 73 -7.67 -10.83 2.71
C ILE A 73 -6.79 -11.84 3.47
N ARG A 74 -6.73 -11.76 4.80
CA ARG A 74 -5.94 -12.73 5.60
C ARG A 74 -6.41 -14.16 5.36
N GLN A 75 -7.72 -14.39 5.43
CA GLN A 75 -8.32 -15.71 5.15
C GLN A 75 -7.98 -16.20 3.75
N ALA A 76 -8.14 -15.32 2.74
CA ALA A 76 -7.87 -15.64 1.35
C ALA A 76 -6.42 -16.07 1.11
N VAL A 77 -5.47 -15.34 1.68
CA VAL A 77 -4.04 -15.64 1.56
C VAL A 77 -3.71 -16.99 2.25
N ALA A 78 -4.27 -17.23 3.44
CA ALA A 78 -4.09 -18.49 4.16
C ALA A 78 -4.71 -19.70 3.43
N ASP A 79 -5.92 -19.56 2.89
CA ASP A 79 -6.60 -20.59 2.10
C ASP A 79 -5.84 -20.91 0.81
N ALA A 80 -5.36 -19.87 0.12
CA ALA A 80 -4.56 -20.04 -1.09
C ALA A 80 -3.26 -20.79 -0.82
N TYR A 81 -2.55 -20.45 0.25
CA TYR A 81 -1.34 -21.18 0.67
C TYR A 81 -1.63 -22.67 0.95
N ARG A 82 -2.68 -22.96 1.73
CA ARG A 82 -3.11 -24.35 2.01
C ARG A 82 -3.48 -25.11 0.74
N SER A 83 -4.25 -24.47 -0.15
CA SER A 83 -4.63 -25.04 -1.45
C SER A 83 -3.41 -25.32 -2.32
N GLY A 84 -2.45 -24.39 -2.38
CA GLY A 84 -1.17 -24.55 -3.06
C GLY A 84 -0.39 -25.79 -2.59
N ARG A 85 -0.26 -25.95 -1.26
CA ARG A 85 0.38 -27.12 -0.66
C ARG A 85 -0.34 -28.42 -1.03
N ALA A 86 -1.67 -28.43 -0.96
CA ALA A 86 -2.45 -29.63 -1.29
C ALA A 86 -2.30 -30.01 -2.77
N ALA A 87 -2.47 -29.04 -3.67
CA ALA A 87 -2.46 -29.23 -5.13
C ALA A 87 -1.13 -29.81 -5.66
N ALA A 88 -0.02 -29.50 -4.98
CA ALA A 88 1.31 -30.02 -5.32
C ALA A 88 1.36 -31.56 -5.45
N THR A 89 0.51 -32.28 -4.71
CA THR A 89 0.59 -33.76 -4.61
C THR A 89 -0.53 -34.56 -5.26
N VAL A 90 -1.63 -33.93 -5.67
CA VAL A 90 -2.91 -34.61 -6.01
C VAL A 90 -2.81 -35.60 -7.19
N GLU A 91 -1.89 -35.42 -8.13
CA GLU A 91 -1.88 -36.17 -9.40
C GLU A 91 -0.61 -36.97 -9.68
N VAL A 92 0.33 -36.95 -8.75
CA VAL A 92 1.59 -37.69 -8.90
C VAL A 92 1.57 -38.86 -7.93
N PRO A 93 1.44 -40.10 -8.43
CA PRO A 93 1.49 -41.28 -7.59
C PRO A 93 2.75 -41.32 -6.73
N ARG A 94 2.61 -41.76 -5.47
CA ARG A 94 3.69 -41.68 -4.47
C ARG A 94 5.00 -42.34 -4.91
N ARG A 95 4.94 -43.30 -5.83
CA ARG A 95 6.08 -44.01 -6.40
C ARG A 95 7.02 -43.17 -7.27
N TYR A 96 6.56 -42.02 -7.77
CA TYR A 96 7.36 -41.14 -8.65
C TYR A 96 8.04 -39.99 -7.89
N TRP A 97 7.84 -39.89 -6.58
CA TRP A 97 8.56 -38.93 -5.75
C TRP A 97 9.96 -39.46 -5.43
N PRO A 98 10.98 -38.59 -5.30
CA PRO A 98 12.31 -38.98 -4.86
C PRO A 98 12.25 -39.81 -3.57
N ARG A 99 12.92 -40.96 -3.55
CA ARG A 99 12.97 -41.87 -2.39
C ARG A 99 14.25 -41.72 -1.54
N ASP A 100 15.30 -41.13 -2.11
CA ASP A 100 16.68 -41.28 -1.63
C ASP A 100 17.32 -39.97 -1.12
N LEU A 101 16.52 -38.96 -0.79
CA LEU A 101 17.00 -37.79 -0.04
C LEU A 101 16.67 -37.99 1.43
N ASP A 102 17.53 -37.51 2.35
CA ASP A 102 17.19 -37.40 3.77
C ASP A 102 16.10 -36.32 3.94
N LEU A 103 14.89 -36.67 3.51
CA LEU A 103 13.70 -35.83 3.50
C LEU A 103 13.35 -35.39 4.92
N ALA A 104 13.76 -36.16 5.94
CA ALA A 104 13.57 -35.81 7.34
C ALA A 104 14.50 -34.67 7.76
N ALA A 105 15.80 -34.73 7.41
CA ALA A 105 16.73 -33.64 7.67
C ALA A 105 16.40 -32.36 6.87
N ALA A 106 16.05 -32.50 5.58
CA ALA A 106 15.66 -31.37 4.74
C ALA A 106 14.33 -30.72 5.17
N ALA A 107 13.37 -31.52 5.66
CA ALA A 107 12.13 -31.00 6.22
C ALA A 107 12.35 -30.37 7.60
N ALA A 108 13.22 -30.93 8.44
CA ALA A 108 13.54 -30.41 9.78
C ALA A 108 14.30 -29.07 9.71
N ALA A 109 15.29 -28.93 8.84
CA ALA A 109 16.02 -27.68 8.63
C ALA A 109 15.11 -26.56 8.10
N ARG A 110 14.10 -26.89 7.29
CA ARG A 110 13.16 -25.91 6.72
C ARG A 110 11.93 -25.64 7.58
N ALA A 111 11.64 -26.50 8.55
CA ALA A 111 10.61 -26.26 9.57
C ALA A 111 11.00 -25.18 10.59
N GLN A 112 12.29 -24.81 10.66
CA GLN A 112 12.80 -23.74 11.50
C GLN A 112 12.49 -22.33 10.96
N VAL A 113 12.11 -22.19 9.67
CA VAL A 113 11.59 -20.92 9.14
C VAL A 113 10.09 -20.84 9.45
N PRO A 114 9.61 -19.84 10.21
CA PRO A 114 8.19 -19.72 10.50
C PRO A 114 7.41 -19.32 9.24
N ARG A 115 7.03 -20.32 8.43
CA ARG A 115 6.28 -20.16 7.17
C ARG A 115 4.92 -19.47 7.34
N ALA A 116 4.36 -19.49 8.56
CA ALA A 116 3.16 -18.72 8.91
C ALA A 116 3.43 -17.21 8.88
N ALA A 117 4.59 -16.74 9.35
CA ALA A 117 4.94 -15.32 9.37
C ALA A 117 5.05 -14.74 7.96
N VAL A 118 5.61 -15.46 7.00
CA VAL A 118 5.68 -15.01 5.59
C VAL A 118 4.29 -14.77 5.00
N ILE A 119 3.34 -15.65 5.28
CA ILE A 119 1.96 -15.57 4.77
C ILE A 119 1.19 -14.44 5.45
N GLU A 120 1.34 -14.30 6.77
CA GLU A 120 0.76 -13.17 7.50
C GLU A 120 1.35 -11.84 7.06
N ASN A 121 2.66 -11.76 6.82
CA ASN A 121 3.32 -10.54 6.32
C ASN A 121 2.83 -10.15 4.93
N LEU A 122 2.60 -11.11 4.03
CA LEU A 122 2.01 -10.84 2.71
C LEU A 122 0.60 -10.25 2.82
N ALA A 123 -0.23 -10.76 3.75
CA ALA A 123 -1.57 -10.26 3.98
C ALA A 123 -1.55 -8.88 4.68
N ALA A 124 -0.75 -8.74 5.73
CA ALA A 124 -0.61 -7.51 6.50
C ALA A 124 -0.11 -6.34 5.63
N ALA A 125 0.88 -6.58 4.77
CA ALA A 125 1.39 -5.56 3.85
C ALA A 125 0.28 -5.02 2.92
N LEU A 126 -0.57 -5.90 2.38
CA LEU A 126 -1.69 -5.48 1.53
C LEU A 126 -2.77 -4.74 2.34
N VAL A 127 -3.09 -5.22 3.54
CA VAL A 127 -4.09 -4.58 4.42
C VAL A 127 -3.66 -3.17 4.80
N ASN A 128 -2.40 -3.00 5.21
CA ASN A 128 -1.84 -1.71 5.60
C ASN A 128 -1.82 -0.74 4.41
N ASP A 129 -1.39 -1.21 3.22
CA ASP A 129 -1.38 -0.37 2.01
C ASP A 129 -2.79 0.09 1.61
N ILE A 130 -3.79 -0.81 1.64
CA ILE A 130 -5.18 -0.46 1.35
C ILE A 130 -5.72 0.55 2.39
N GLY A 131 -5.44 0.33 3.68
CA GLY A 131 -5.82 1.22 4.77
C GLY A 131 -5.32 2.65 4.56
N GLN A 132 -4.06 2.81 4.17
CA GLN A 132 -3.49 4.12 3.82
C GLN A 132 -4.23 4.81 2.65
N LYS A 133 -4.76 4.05 1.68
CA LYS A 133 -5.49 4.64 0.54
C LYS A 133 -6.88 5.14 0.93
N HIS A 134 -7.48 4.67 2.02
CA HIS A 134 -8.78 5.16 2.50
C HIS A 134 -8.74 6.65 2.80
N SER A 135 -7.68 7.12 3.46
CA SER A 135 -7.49 8.54 3.79
C SER A 135 -7.42 9.41 2.53
N ASN A 136 -6.74 8.93 1.49
CA ASN A 136 -6.65 9.62 0.21
C ASN A 136 -8.00 9.68 -0.52
N VAL A 137 -8.76 8.58 -0.47
CA VAL A 137 -10.11 8.53 -1.04
C VAL A 137 -11.05 9.50 -0.33
N LEU A 138 -10.99 9.56 1.00
CA LEU A 138 -11.82 10.48 1.78
C LEU A 138 -11.55 11.93 1.41
N ARG A 139 -10.27 12.33 1.38
CA ARG A 139 -9.84 13.68 0.96
C ARG A 139 -10.34 13.99 -0.45
N HIS A 140 -10.15 13.06 -1.39
CA HIS A 140 -10.61 13.25 -2.77
C HIS A 140 -12.13 13.46 -2.86
N VAL A 141 -12.93 12.69 -2.11
CA VAL A 141 -14.39 12.85 -2.10
C VAL A 141 -14.82 14.22 -1.55
N GLU A 142 -14.17 14.72 -0.49
CA GLU A 142 -14.43 16.06 0.05
C GLU A 142 -14.09 17.15 -0.97
N ASP A 143 -12.95 17.04 -1.66
CA ASP A 143 -12.52 18.01 -2.66
C ASP A 143 -13.43 18.02 -3.88
N VAL A 144 -13.88 16.84 -4.32
CA VAL A 144 -14.90 16.70 -5.37
C VAL A 144 -16.17 17.44 -4.95
N TYR A 145 -16.65 17.19 -3.75
CA TYR A 145 -17.88 17.80 -3.24
C TYR A 145 -17.75 19.33 -3.15
N ARG A 146 -16.66 19.84 -2.58
CA ARG A 146 -16.36 21.28 -2.49
C ARG A 146 -16.28 21.93 -3.87
N THR A 147 -15.56 21.31 -4.80
CA THR A 147 -15.39 21.84 -6.17
C THR A 147 -16.71 21.90 -6.93
N VAL A 148 -17.58 20.89 -6.77
CA VAL A 148 -18.91 20.91 -7.41
C VAL A 148 -19.75 22.06 -6.88
N ILE A 149 -19.74 22.30 -5.55
CA ILE A 149 -20.47 23.42 -4.94
C ILE A 149 -19.93 24.77 -5.44
N GLN A 150 -18.61 24.96 -5.44
CA GLN A 150 -17.97 26.19 -5.93
C GLN A 150 -18.36 26.48 -7.38
N ARG A 151 -18.24 25.48 -8.28
CA ARG A 151 -18.58 25.66 -9.70
C ARG A 151 -20.06 25.90 -9.95
N ALA A 152 -20.93 25.22 -9.19
CA ALA A 152 -22.37 25.47 -9.27
C ALA A 152 -22.73 26.89 -8.81
N THR A 153 -21.98 27.45 -7.85
CA THR A 153 -22.23 28.79 -7.30
C THR A 153 -21.65 29.91 -8.18
N ALA A 154 -20.56 29.65 -8.91
CA ALA A 154 -19.91 30.60 -9.80
C ALA A 154 -20.71 30.92 -11.09
N VAL A 155 -21.88 30.29 -11.28
CA VAL A 155 -22.72 30.51 -12.46
C VAL A 155 -23.37 31.89 -12.40
N SER A 156 -23.07 32.75 -13.37
CA SER A 156 -23.74 34.04 -13.52
C SER A 156 -25.01 33.92 -14.37
N VAL A 157 -26.02 34.73 -14.05
CA VAL A 157 -27.28 34.84 -14.83
C VAL A 157 -27.00 35.22 -16.29
N ALA A 158 -25.89 35.91 -16.57
CA ALA A 158 -25.47 36.32 -17.92
C ALA A 158 -24.91 35.17 -18.78
N ALA A 159 -24.52 34.03 -18.18
CA ALA A 159 -23.87 32.92 -18.89
C ALA A 159 -24.84 31.88 -19.48
N GLY A 160 -26.16 32.03 -19.29
CA GLY A 160 -27.19 31.14 -19.86
C GLY A 160 -27.20 29.70 -19.33
N GLN A 161 -26.27 29.33 -18.43
CA GLN A 161 -26.22 28.03 -17.78
C GLN A 161 -26.99 28.07 -16.45
N THR A 162 -27.72 27.00 -16.12
CA THR A 162 -28.35 26.87 -14.80
C THR A 162 -27.37 26.32 -13.76
N ARG A 163 -27.59 26.61 -12.48
CA ARG A 163 -26.82 26.00 -11.38
C ARG A 163 -26.78 24.48 -11.48
N ARG A 164 -27.92 23.86 -11.78
CA ARG A 164 -28.07 22.41 -11.94
C ARG A 164 -27.17 21.88 -13.06
N GLN A 165 -27.15 22.54 -14.21
CA GLN A 165 -26.27 22.18 -15.33
C GLN A 165 -24.79 22.35 -14.96
N ALA A 166 -24.42 23.41 -14.24
CA ALA A 166 -23.04 23.60 -13.82
C ALA A 166 -22.59 22.56 -12.77
N ALA A 167 -23.45 22.24 -11.80
CA ALA A 167 -23.21 21.16 -10.84
C ALA A 167 -23.04 19.82 -11.57
N GLN A 168 -23.92 19.52 -12.54
CA GLN A 168 -23.84 18.32 -13.37
C GLN A 168 -22.52 18.24 -14.15
N HIS A 169 -22.13 19.31 -14.84
CA HIS A 169 -20.88 19.37 -15.61
C HIS A 169 -19.62 19.29 -14.73
N ALA A 170 -19.66 19.88 -13.53
CA ALA A 170 -18.57 19.79 -12.57
C ALA A 170 -18.45 18.36 -12.05
N TYR A 171 -19.56 17.77 -11.61
CA TYR A 171 -19.57 16.44 -10.99
C TYR A 171 -19.21 15.34 -11.99
N GLN A 172 -19.68 15.44 -13.23
CA GLN A 172 -19.43 14.41 -14.24
C GLN A 172 -17.95 14.21 -14.56
N ARG A 173 -17.13 15.28 -14.49
CA ARG A 173 -15.67 15.17 -14.66
C ARG A 173 -15.03 14.33 -13.57
N PHE A 174 -15.55 14.38 -12.35
CA PHE A 174 -15.04 13.58 -11.24
C PHE A 174 -15.55 12.14 -11.28
N VAL A 175 -16.80 11.93 -11.68
CA VAL A 175 -17.34 10.60 -11.96
C VAL A 175 -16.50 9.87 -13.02
N ASP A 176 -16.07 10.58 -14.07
CA ASP A 176 -15.17 10.04 -15.09
C ASP A 176 -13.80 9.61 -14.54
N GLN A 177 -13.30 10.33 -13.54
CA GLN A 177 -12.03 10.05 -12.88
C GLN A 177 -12.17 8.92 -11.86
N GLY A 178 -13.38 8.66 -11.38
CA GLY A 178 -13.71 7.74 -10.29
C GLY A 178 -13.81 8.50 -8.98
N VAL A 179 -14.99 8.51 -8.37
CA VAL A 179 -15.25 9.26 -7.12
C VAL A 179 -14.40 8.74 -5.97
N THR A 180 -14.09 7.44 -5.95
CA THR A 180 -13.16 6.82 -5.00
C THR A 180 -11.82 6.48 -5.68
N SER A 181 -11.28 7.43 -6.44
CA SER A 181 -9.97 7.29 -7.06
C SER A 181 -8.86 7.92 -6.22
N PHE A 182 -7.66 7.37 -6.35
CA PHE A 182 -6.44 7.91 -5.77
C PHE A 182 -5.30 7.79 -6.80
N THR A 183 -4.22 8.52 -6.56
CA THR A 183 -3.01 8.46 -7.38
C THR A 183 -1.94 7.70 -6.61
N ASP A 184 -1.31 6.71 -7.23
CA ASP A 184 -0.19 5.99 -6.62
C ASP A 184 1.12 6.79 -6.71
N VAL A 185 2.18 6.30 -6.06
CA VAL A 185 3.51 6.93 -6.05
C VAL A 185 4.13 7.08 -7.45
N ARG A 186 3.66 6.32 -8.45
CA ARG A 186 4.11 6.36 -9.84
C ARG A 186 3.23 7.25 -10.71
N GLY A 187 2.34 8.05 -10.11
CA GLY A 187 1.44 8.96 -10.82
C GLY A 187 0.27 8.26 -11.52
N ARG A 188 0.06 6.96 -11.31
CA ARG A 188 -1.05 6.22 -11.94
C ARG A 188 -2.32 6.42 -11.12
N ARG A 189 -3.42 6.71 -11.80
CA ARG A 189 -4.73 6.83 -11.17
C ARG A 189 -5.39 5.45 -11.03
N TRP A 190 -5.80 5.13 -9.81
CA TRP A 190 -6.47 3.89 -9.45
C TRP A 190 -7.84 4.17 -8.88
N ARG A 191 -8.79 3.29 -9.17
CA ARG A 191 -10.01 3.18 -8.38
C ARG A 191 -9.75 2.22 -7.24
N LEU A 192 -10.27 2.53 -6.05
CA LEU A 192 -10.06 1.71 -4.86
C LEU A 192 -10.46 0.24 -5.09
N SER A 193 -11.65 -0.01 -5.63
CA SER A 193 -12.13 -1.39 -5.95
C SER A 193 -11.19 -2.14 -6.90
N SER A 194 -10.69 -1.46 -7.94
CA SER A 194 -9.79 -2.06 -8.94
C SER A 194 -8.40 -2.33 -8.38
N TYR A 195 -7.94 -1.48 -7.47
CA TYR A 195 -6.66 -1.65 -6.78
C TYR A 195 -6.72 -2.82 -5.79
N VAL A 196 -7.77 -2.88 -4.97
CA VAL A 196 -7.99 -3.99 -4.03
C VAL A 196 -8.13 -5.31 -4.78
N GLU A 197 -8.87 -5.35 -5.88
CA GLU A 197 -8.97 -6.57 -6.69
C GLU A 197 -7.59 -7.02 -7.22
N MET A 198 -6.82 -6.08 -7.78
CA MET A 198 -5.48 -6.36 -8.28
C MET A 198 -4.56 -6.87 -7.16
N GLY A 199 -4.55 -6.19 -6.02
CA GLY A 199 -3.73 -6.54 -4.86
C GLY A 199 -4.11 -7.91 -4.29
N ALA A 200 -5.40 -8.12 -4.01
CA ALA A 200 -5.91 -9.37 -3.48
C ALA A 200 -5.58 -10.55 -4.40
N ARG A 201 -5.87 -10.45 -5.70
CA ARG A 201 -5.51 -11.50 -6.68
C ARG A 201 -4.02 -11.80 -6.69
N THR A 202 -3.20 -10.75 -6.64
CA THR A 202 -1.73 -10.88 -6.71
C THR A 202 -1.19 -11.60 -5.48
N VAL A 203 -1.61 -11.18 -4.28
CA VAL A 203 -1.15 -11.78 -3.02
C VAL A 203 -1.67 -13.20 -2.87
N THR A 204 -2.95 -13.46 -3.21
CA THR A 204 -3.53 -14.81 -3.20
C THR A 204 -2.80 -15.74 -4.17
N GLN A 205 -2.50 -15.30 -5.40
CA GLN A 205 -1.73 -16.10 -6.37
C GLN A 205 -0.31 -16.39 -5.86
N ARG A 206 0.36 -15.39 -5.28
CA ARG A 206 1.70 -15.56 -4.69
C ARG A 206 1.68 -16.58 -3.55
N ALA A 207 0.70 -16.50 -2.66
CA ALA A 207 0.54 -17.43 -1.55
C ALA A 207 0.30 -18.87 -2.03
N ALA A 208 -0.56 -19.06 -3.05
CA ALA A 208 -0.77 -20.38 -3.65
C ALA A 208 0.49 -20.96 -4.28
N VAL A 209 1.22 -20.15 -5.06
CA VAL A 209 2.48 -20.60 -5.65
C VAL A 209 3.51 -20.92 -4.58
N GLN A 210 3.62 -20.09 -3.53
CA GLN A 210 4.53 -20.34 -2.41
C GLN A 210 4.21 -21.65 -1.71
N GLY A 211 2.95 -21.90 -1.36
CA GLY A 211 2.53 -23.16 -0.76
C GLY A 211 2.85 -24.35 -1.64
N GLN A 212 2.66 -24.21 -2.95
CA GLN A 212 3.01 -25.25 -3.89
C GLN A 212 4.52 -25.51 -3.96
N THR A 213 5.34 -24.48 -4.09
CA THR A 213 6.81 -24.63 -4.16
C THR A 213 7.39 -25.16 -2.86
N ASP A 214 6.90 -24.70 -1.70
CA ASP A 214 7.30 -25.22 -0.38
C ASP A 214 7.05 -26.73 -0.30
N ARG A 215 5.87 -27.17 -0.74
CA ARG A 215 5.52 -28.59 -0.71
C ARG A 215 6.39 -29.41 -1.67
N LEU A 216 6.73 -28.88 -2.84
CA LEU A 216 7.60 -29.56 -3.79
C LEU A 216 9.03 -29.67 -3.24
N GLN A 217 9.55 -28.61 -2.63
CA GLN A 217 10.85 -28.64 -1.98
C GLN A 217 10.88 -29.60 -0.77
N ASP A 218 9.82 -29.65 0.04
CA ASP A 218 9.65 -30.64 1.13
C ASP A 218 9.71 -32.09 0.59
N LEU A 219 9.36 -32.31 -0.69
CA LEU A 219 9.41 -33.61 -1.37
C LEU A 219 10.69 -33.82 -2.20
N GLY A 220 11.66 -32.91 -2.11
CA GLY A 220 12.91 -32.98 -2.87
C GLY A 220 12.76 -32.71 -4.38
N VAL A 221 11.67 -32.08 -4.80
CA VAL A 221 11.43 -31.71 -6.20
C VAL A 221 11.78 -30.24 -6.42
N ASP A 222 12.78 -30.00 -7.25
CA ASP A 222 13.27 -28.64 -7.56
C ASP A 222 12.80 -28.10 -8.92
N LEU A 223 12.29 -28.97 -9.81
CA LEU A 223 11.88 -28.54 -11.15
C LEU A 223 10.38 -28.28 -11.23
N VAL A 224 10.02 -27.14 -11.82
CA VAL A 224 8.64 -26.74 -12.09
C VAL A 224 8.43 -26.39 -13.56
N LEU A 225 7.23 -26.63 -14.06
CA LEU A 225 6.79 -26.28 -15.41
C LEU A 225 5.78 -25.14 -15.32
N VAL A 226 6.02 -24.07 -16.08
CA VAL A 226 5.09 -22.93 -16.19
C VAL A 226 3.87 -23.36 -17.01
N SER A 227 2.67 -23.08 -16.51
CA SER A 227 1.40 -23.40 -17.18
C SER A 227 1.26 -22.64 -18.49
N ASN A 228 0.57 -23.24 -19.47
CA ASN A 228 0.04 -22.47 -20.59
C ASN A 228 -1.24 -21.74 -20.13
N SER A 229 -1.27 -20.42 -20.29
CA SER A 229 -2.43 -19.60 -19.93
C SER A 229 -3.04 -19.00 -21.18
N PRO A 230 -4.36 -19.13 -21.42
CA PRO A 230 -4.99 -18.56 -22.60
C PRO A 230 -4.77 -17.04 -22.69
N ARG A 231 -4.32 -16.56 -23.86
CA ARG A 231 -4.20 -15.13 -24.20
C ARG A 231 -3.22 -14.43 -23.26
N GLU A 232 -2.00 -14.96 -23.26
CA GLU A 232 -0.87 -14.55 -22.46
C GLU A 232 -0.38 -13.14 -22.82
N CYS A 233 0.09 -12.41 -21.81
CA CYS A 233 0.66 -11.09 -22.02
C CYS A 233 2.10 -11.16 -22.56
N PRO A 234 2.64 -10.06 -23.11
CA PRO A 234 4.01 -10.01 -23.60
C PRO A 234 5.08 -10.34 -22.55
N LEU A 235 4.81 -10.07 -21.26
CA LEU A 235 5.76 -10.32 -20.15
C LEU A 235 5.87 -11.81 -19.79
N CYS A 236 4.77 -12.55 -19.87
CA CYS A 236 4.75 -13.97 -19.52
C CYS A 236 5.13 -14.89 -20.67
N ARG A 237 4.88 -14.45 -21.91
CA ARG A 237 5.13 -15.25 -23.13
C ARG A 237 6.53 -15.88 -23.18
N PRO A 238 7.63 -15.20 -22.78
CA PRO A 238 8.96 -15.79 -22.79
C PRO A 238 9.14 -16.97 -21.83
N TRP A 239 8.27 -17.14 -20.82
CA TRP A 239 8.41 -18.15 -19.77
C TRP A 239 7.40 -19.29 -19.91
N GLU A 240 6.40 -19.13 -20.75
CA GLU A 240 5.30 -20.07 -20.91
C GLU A 240 5.76 -21.44 -21.43
N GLY A 241 5.34 -22.51 -20.75
CA GLY A 241 5.74 -23.88 -21.10
C GLY A 241 7.19 -24.23 -20.82
N LYS A 242 7.98 -23.33 -20.22
CA LYS A 242 9.39 -23.57 -19.86
C LYS A 242 9.52 -24.25 -18.49
N VAL A 243 10.60 -25.01 -18.34
CA VAL A 243 10.99 -25.64 -17.07
C VAL A 243 11.92 -24.70 -16.31
N LEU A 244 11.63 -24.48 -15.03
CA LEU A 244 12.37 -23.62 -14.12
C LEU A 244 12.80 -24.39 -12.86
N THR A 245 13.84 -23.92 -12.19
CA THR A 245 14.26 -24.40 -10.85
C THR A 245 13.60 -23.56 -9.75
N ILE A 246 13.30 -24.16 -8.59
CA ILE A 246 12.77 -23.44 -7.43
C ILE A 246 13.93 -22.82 -6.64
N ALA A 247 14.96 -23.61 -6.32
CA ALA A 247 16.10 -23.20 -5.50
C ALA A 247 17.19 -22.43 -6.28
N GLY A 248 17.13 -22.45 -7.62
CA GLY A 248 18.12 -21.80 -8.48
C GLY A 248 19.33 -22.68 -8.82
N GLY A 249 20.38 -22.07 -9.39
CA GLY A 249 21.69 -22.71 -9.58
C GLY A 249 21.86 -23.66 -10.77
N ARG A 250 20.85 -23.86 -11.62
CA ARG A 250 20.96 -24.68 -12.85
C ARG A 250 20.28 -23.98 -14.03
N ARG A 251 20.98 -23.90 -15.17
CA ARG A 251 20.48 -23.30 -16.41
C ARG A 251 21.00 -24.06 -17.63
N GLY A 252 20.21 -24.04 -18.70
CA GLY A 252 20.52 -24.69 -19.96
C GLY A 252 20.21 -26.18 -19.96
N ARG A 253 20.86 -26.90 -20.87
CA ARG A 253 20.60 -28.32 -21.12
C ARG A 253 21.35 -29.19 -20.11
N VAL A 254 20.62 -29.75 -19.14
CA VAL A 254 21.18 -30.52 -18.03
C VAL A 254 20.69 -31.96 -18.06
N GLN A 255 21.58 -32.93 -17.79
CA GLN A 255 21.19 -34.31 -17.56
C GLN A 255 20.73 -34.49 -16.11
N VAL A 256 19.48 -34.93 -15.94
CA VAL A 256 18.87 -35.17 -14.64
C VAL A 256 18.34 -36.61 -14.57
N PRO A 257 18.33 -37.25 -13.38
CA PRO A 257 17.75 -38.57 -13.21
C PRO A 257 16.28 -38.60 -13.66
N SER A 258 15.91 -39.62 -14.42
CA SER A 258 14.52 -39.85 -14.84
C SER A 258 13.69 -40.36 -13.67
N ALA A 259 12.48 -39.84 -13.51
CA ALA A 259 11.51 -40.33 -12.52
C ALA A 259 10.87 -41.67 -12.92
N VAL A 260 11.07 -42.13 -14.16
CA VAL A 260 10.38 -43.32 -14.74
C VAL A 260 11.33 -44.38 -15.28
N SER A 261 12.63 -44.12 -15.33
CA SER A 261 13.64 -45.05 -15.85
C SER A 261 14.94 -44.96 -15.06
N ASN A 262 15.75 -46.02 -15.09
CA ASN A 262 17.04 -46.09 -14.38
C ASN A 262 18.16 -45.29 -15.08
N GLY A 263 17.82 -44.30 -15.91
CA GLY A 263 18.77 -43.51 -16.70
C GLY A 263 18.55 -42.01 -16.52
N THR A 264 19.37 -41.21 -17.19
CA THR A 264 19.22 -39.75 -17.22
C THR A 264 18.36 -39.31 -18.41
N VAL A 265 17.64 -38.22 -18.24
CA VAL A 265 17.00 -37.49 -19.33
C VAL A 265 17.59 -36.10 -19.40
N THR A 266 17.68 -35.59 -20.62
CA THR A 266 18.11 -34.22 -20.87
C THR A 266 16.92 -33.28 -20.73
N VAL A 267 17.04 -32.28 -19.86
CA VAL A 267 16.03 -31.25 -19.61
C VAL A 267 16.63 -29.89 -19.92
N ASP A 268 15.87 -29.05 -20.62
CA ASP A 268 16.24 -27.66 -20.88
C ASP A 268 15.65 -26.75 -19.80
N ILE A 269 16.52 -26.24 -18.92
CA ILE A 269 16.15 -25.40 -17.79
C ILE A 269 16.35 -23.93 -18.19
N ALA A 270 15.25 -23.18 -18.25
CA ALA A 270 15.28 -21.81 -18.75
C ALA A 270 15.83 -20.77 -17.75
N GLY A 271 15.85 -21.11 -16.46
CA GLY A 271 16.29 -20.25 -15.36
C GLY A 271 15.61 -20.64 -14.05
N SER A 272 15.76 -19.80 -13.03
CA SER A 272 15.06 -19.96 -11.75
C SER A 272 13.66 -19.31 -11.78
N LEU A 273 12.78 -19.74 -10.87
CA LEU A 273 11.48 -19.11 -10.66
C LEU A 273 11.64 -17.65 -10.18
N THR A 274 12.68 -17.36 -9.41
CA THR A 274 13.02 -16.00 -8.95
C THR A 274 13.43 -15.11 -10.11
N GLU A 275 14.33 -15.56 -10.99
CA GLU A 275 14.69 -14.85 -12.23
C GLU A 275 13.47 -14.59 -13.11
N ALA A 276 12.64 -15.62 -13.31
CA ALA A 276 11.45 -15.48 -14.14
C ALA A 276 10.47 -14.43 -13.59
N ARG A 277 10.30 -14.38 -12.27
CA ARG A 277 9.49 -13.37 -11.57
C ARG A 277 10.08 -11.97 -11.73
N ALA A 278 11.39 -11.82 -11.55
CA ALA A 278 12.08 -10.54 -11.77
C ALA A 278 11.91 -10.05 -13.22
N ALA A 279 11.91 -10.97 -14.19
CA ALA A 279 11.64 -10.70 -15.60
C ALA A 279 10.15 -10.52 -15.95
N GLY A 280 9.24 -10.54 -14.97
CA GLY A 280 7.81 -10.21 -15.16
C GLY A 280 6.84 -11.39 -15.19
N LEU A 281 7.29 -12.64 -14.99
CA LEU A 281 6.37 -13.76 -14.75
C LEU A 281 5.61 -13.54 -13.43
N GLN A 282 4.32 -13.90 -13.37
CA GLN A 282 3.47 -13.70 -12.18
C GLN A 282 3.33 -12.21 -11.77
N HIS A 283 3.38 -11.29 -12.74
CA HIS A 283 3.02 -9.89 -12.55
C HIS A 283 1.55 -9.71 -12.08
N PRO A 284 1.13 -8.51 -11.64
CA PRO A 284 -0.26 -8.28 -11.26
C PRO A 284 -1.27 -8.65 -12.37
N ASN A 285 -2.35 -9.34 -12.01
CA ASN A 285 -3.34 -9.93 -12.92
C ASN A 285 -2.85 -11.07 -13.83
N CYS A 286 -1.64 -11.59 -13.63
CA CYS A 286 -1.18 -12.80 -14.28
C CYS A 286 -2.01 -14.02 -13.84
N THR A 287 -2.33 -14.91 -14.79
CA THR A 287 -3.06 -16.17 -14.55
C THR A 287 -2.17 -17.41 -14.65
N HIS A 288 -0.86 -17.22 -14.86
CA HIS A 288 0.10 -18.33 -14.91
C HIS A 288 0.31 -18.94 -13.53
N SER A 289 0.32 -20.26 -13.52
CA SER A 289 0.63 -21.09 -12.37
C SER A 289 1.83 -21.97 -12.71
N VAL A 290 2.39 -22.62 -11.69
CA VAL A 290 3.49 -23.58 -11.87
C VAL A 290 3.03 -24.96 -11.44
N ARG A 291 3.61 -26.02 -12.01
CA ARG A 291 3.35 -27.39 -11.56
C ARG A 291 4.65 -28.18 -11.47
N ALA A 292 4.66 -29.25 -10.69
CA ALA A 292 5.83 -30.14 -10.63
C ALA A 292 6.24 -30.60 -12.04
N TYR A 293 7.54 -30.51 -12.33
CA TYR A 293 8.14 -31.12 -13.50
C TYR A 293 8.96 -32.33 -13.04
N LEU A 294 8.51 -33.53 -13.41
CA LEU A 294 9.18 -34.78 -13.13
C LEU A 294 9.91 -35.22 -14.40
N PRO A 295 11.26 -35.23 -14.42
CA PRO A 295 12.02 -35.60 -15.60
C PRO A 295 11.61 -36.98 -16.12
N GLY A 296 11.31 -37.08 -17.42
CA GLY A 296 10.89 -38.32 -18.07
C GLY A 296 9.39 -38.67 -17.92
N ALA A 297 8.70 -38.11 -16.92
CA ALA A 297 7.25 -38.32 -16.72
C ALA A 297 6.40 -37.14 -17.24
N THR A 298 6.87 -35.91 -17.05
CA THR A 298 6.13 -34.71 -17.42
C THR A 298 6.43 -34.31 -18.87
N ARG A 299 5.37 -34.14 -19.67
CA ARG A 299 5.48 -33.62 -21.03
C ARG A 299 5.39 -32.09 -21.04
N THR A 300 6.30 -31.44 -21.76
CA THR A 300 6.22 -30.02 -22.05
C THR A 300 5.32 -29.78 -23.27
N PRO A 301 4.58 -28.66 -23.34
CA PRO A 301 3.86 -28.30 -24.54
C PRO A 301 4.82 -28.14 -25.73
N THR A 302 4.43 -28.58 -26.92
CA THR A 302 5.18 -28.45 -28.16
C THR A 302 4.46 -27.54 -29.14
N GLY A 303 5.19 -26.69 -29.87
CA GLY A 303 4.63 -25.76 -30.86
C GLY A 303 4.62 -24.30 -30.39
N ASN A 304 4.17 -23.39 -31.26
CA ASN A 304 4.01 -21.98 -30.89
C ASN A 304 2.78 -21.82 -29.99
N LEU A 305 3.02 -21.51 -28.72
CA LEU A 305 1.95 -21.27 -27.74
C LEU A 305 1.41 -19.84 -27.81
N ALA A 306 2.11 -18.94 -28.53
CA ALA A 306 1.78 -17.53 -28.51
C ALA A 306 0.46 -17.23 -29.26
N ASN A 307 -0.41 -16.43 -28.63
CA ASN A 307 -1.64 -15.94 -29.24
C ASN A 307 -1.80 -14.40 -29.10
N PRO A 308 -1.03 -13.60 -29.87
CA PRO A 308 -1.12 -12.14 -29.84
C PRO A 308 -2.51 -11.60 -30.20
N ASP A 309 -3.14 -12.14 -31.25
CA ASP A 309 -4.45 -11.68 -31.72
C ASP A 309 -5.53 -11.89 -30.66
N GLY A 310 -5.50 -13.03 -29.97
CA GLY A 310 -6.39 -13.31 -28.86
C GLY A 310 -6.17 -12.38 -27.64
N TYR A 311 -4.93 -11.93 -27.42
CA TYR A 311 -4.62 -10.92 -26.40
C TYR A 311 -5.20 -9.55 -26.78
N GLU A 312 -5.03 -9.11 -28.02
CA GLU A 312 -5.59 -7.84 -28.51
C GLU A 312 -7.13 -7.83 -28.49
N ALA A 313 -7.76 -8.92 -28.94
CA ALA A 313 -9.21 -9.06 -28.92
C ALA A 313 -9.77 -9.04 -27.48
N LYS A 314 -9.04 -9.64 -26.52
CA LYS A 314 -9.35 -9.56 -25.09
C LYS A 314 -9.20 -8.14 -24.57
N GLU A 315 -8.13 -7.43 -24.89
CA GLU A 315 -7.92 -6.04 -24.46
C GLU A 315 -8.99 -5.09 -25.03
N ARG A 316 -9.41 -5.31 -26.28
CA ARG A 316 -10.53 -4.59 -26.88
C ARG A 316 -11.83 -4.85 -26.13
N GLN A 317 -12.11 -6.11 -25.77
CA GLN A 317 -13.25 -6.43 -24.91
C GLN A 317 -13.16 -5.69 -23.55
N ARG A 318 -11.99 -5.68 -22.88
CA ARG A 318 -11.79 -4.95 -21.62
C ARG A 318 -12.05 -3.45 -21.79
N ALA A 319 -11.66 -2.86 -22.92
CA ALA A 319 -11.91 -1.45 -23.21
C ALA A 319 -13.40 -1.15 -23.32
N ILE A 320 -14.17 -2.01 -24.01
CA ILE A 320 -15.64 -1.87 -24.11
C ILE A 320 -16.30 -2.00 -22.74
N GLU A 321 -15.90 -2.98 -21.93
CA GLU A 321 -16.41 -3.14 -20.56
C GLU A 321 -16.17 -1.90 -19.70
N ARG A 322 -14.95 -1.33 -19.75
CA ARG A 322 -14.61 -0.06 -19.06
C ARG A 322 -15.53 1.09 -19.47
N GLN A 323 -15.85 1.19 -20.77
CA GLN A 323 -16.78 2.20 -21.25
C GLN A 323 -18.20 1.98 -20.74
N ILE A 324 -18.70 0.74 -20.74
CA ILE A 324 -20.02 0.43 -20.19
C ILE A 324 -20.10 0.86 -18.72
N ARG A 325 -19.09 0.51 -17.90
CA ARG A 325 -19.03 0.92 -16.48
C ARG A 325 -19.03 2.44 -16.30
N LYS A 326 -18.17 3.14 -17.06
CA LYS A 326 -18.09 4.61 -17.06
C LYS A 326 -19.46 5.25 -17.32
N TRP A 327 -20.21 4.75 -18.29
CA TRP A 327 -21.52 5.32 -18.62
C TRP A 327 -22.62 4.94 -17.62
N LYS A 328 -22.54 3.77 -16.97
CA LYS A 328 -23.43 3.44 -15.85
C LYS A 328 -23.18 4.30 -14.62
N GLU A 329 -21.92 4.61 -14.31
CA GLU A 329 -21.59 5.54 -13.23
C GLU A 329 -22.13 6.95 -13.50
N ARG A 330 -22.03 7.42 -14.75
CA ARG A 330 -22.65 8.67 -15.17
C ARG A 330 -24.18 8.65 -15.06
N GLU A 331 -24.81 7.50 -15.33
CA GLU A 331 -26.26 7.32 -15.13
C GLU A 331 -26.62 7.42 -13.65
N GLN A 332 -25.89 6.72 -12.76
CA GLN A 332 -26.12 6.77 -11.31
C GLN A 332 -25.79 8.14 -10.70
N ALA A 333 -24.81 8.84 -11.26
CA ALA A 333 -24.35 10.15 -10.78
C ALA A 333 -25.07 11.34 -11.44
N ALA A 334 -26.16 11.09 -12.17
CA ALA A 334 -26.94 12.14 -12.80
C ALA A 334 -27.70 12.97 -11.76
N LEU A 335 -27.54 14.29 -11.82
CA LEU A 335 -28.26 15.29 -11.05
C LEU A 335 -29.48 15.83 -11.82
N GLU A 336 -29.64 15.49 -13.11
CA GLU A 336 -30.78 15.88 -13.94
C GLU A 336 -31.26 14.75 -14.87
N PRO A 337 -32.57 14.67 -15.17
CA PRO A 337 -33.13 13.59 -16.00
C PRO A 337 -32.54 13.53 -17.42
N ALA A 338 -32.17 14.68 -18.00
CA ALA A 338 -31.57 14.74 -19.33
C ALA A 338 -30.20 14.04 -19.37
N ALA A 339 -29.36 14.27 -18.35
CA ALA A 339 -28.05 13.63 -18.23
C ALA A 339 -28.19 12.11 -17.99
N GLU A 340 -29.15 11.69 -17.18
CA GLU A 340 -29.48 10.27 -16.96
C GLU A 340 -29.88 9.58 -18.28
N GLY A 341 -30.80 10.20 -19.03
CA GLY A 341 -31.25 9.69 -20.34
C GLY A 341 -30.13 9.58 -21.37
N ALA A 342 -29.25 10.59 -21.43
CA ALA A 342 -28.07 10.59 -22.31
C ALA A 342 -27.07 9.50 -21.93
N ALA A 343 -26.81 9.31 -20.64
CA ALA A 343 -25.92 8.26 -20.13
C ALA A 343 -26.48 6.86 -20.46
N ARG A 344 -27.77 6.63 -20.19
CA ARG A 344 -28.47 5.38 -20.52
C ARG A 344 -28.42 5.06 -22.03
N ALA A 345 -28.55 6.06 -22.89
CA ALA A 345 -28.41 5.87 -24.33
C ALA A 345 -27.00 5.40 -24.72
N LYS A 346 -25.95 5.95 -24.08
CA LYS A 346 -24.57 5.52 -24.30
C LYS A 346 -24.27 4.13 -23.74
N VAL A 347 -24.85 3.76 -22.60
CA VAL A 347 -24.77 2.38 -22.08
C VAL A 347 -25.29 1.40 -23.14
N ARG A 348 -26.47 1.66 -23.73
CA ARG A 348 -27.03 0.81 -24.79
C ARG A 348 -26.14 0.75 -26.03
N ALA A 349 -25.53 1.86 -26.42
CA ALA A 349 -24.60 1.91 -27.57
C ALA A 349 -23.35 1.05 -27.32
N TRP A 350 -22.73 1.14 -26.15
CA TRP A 350 -21.56 0.32 -25.82
C TRP A 350 -21.90 -1.16 -25.61
N GLN A 351 -23.08 -1.46 -25.07
CA GLN A 351 -23.57 -2.85 -25.03
C GLN A 351 -23.82 -3.42 -26.42
N LYS A 352 -24.21 -2.59 -27.40
CA LYS A 352 -24.27 -3.00 -28.81
C LYS A 352 -22.88 -3.30 -29.35
N ALA A 353 -21.91 -2.40 -29.12
CA ALA A 353 -20.52 -2.61 -29.52
C ALA A 353 -19.92 -3.90 -28.90
N MET A 354 -20.28 -4.24 -27.65
CA MET A 354 -19.91 -5.52 -27.03
C MET A 354 -20.46 -6.72 -27.80
N ARG A 355 -21.73 -6.68 -28.20
CA ARG A 355 -22.34 -7.76 -28.99
C ARG A 355 -21.69 -7.90 -30.37
N GLU A 356 -21.41 -6.78 -31.03
CA GLU A 356 -20.72 -6.76 -32.32
C GLU A 356 -19.28 -7.32 -32.21
N HIS A 357 -18.54 -6.94 -31.16
CA HIS A 357 -17.19 -7.47 -30.90
C HIS A 357 -17.19 -8.98 -30.64
N LEU A 358 -18.13 -9.49 -29.85
CA LEU A 358 -18.25 -10.92 -29.58
C LEU A 358 -18.72 -11.73 -30.79
N ALA A 359 -19.50 -11.13 -31.69
CA ALA A 359 -19.86 -11.77 -32.95
C ALA A 359 -18.66 -11.91 -33.90
N ALA A 360 -17.73 -10.95 -33.87
CA ALA A 360 -16.48 -10.99 -34.62
C ALA A 360 -15.42 -11.93 -34.00
N HIS A 361 -15.54 -12.23 -32.70
CA HIS A 361 -14.59 -13.05 -31.94
C HIS A 361 -15.31 -14.14 -31.12
N PRO A 362 -15.75 -15.25 -31.75
CA PRO A 362 -16.53 -16.31 -31.10
C PRO A 362 -15.84 -17.01 -29.91
N GLU A 363 -14.52 -16.92 -29.81
CA GLU A 363 -13.70 -17.43 -28.71
C GLU A 363 -13.80 -16.59 -27.41
N LEU A 364 -14.37 -15.39 -27.50
CA LEU A 364 -14.58 -14.50 -26.37
C LEU A 364 -15.94 -14.78 -25.71
N LYS A 365 -15.97 -14.74 -24.37
CA LYS A 365 -17.19 -14.89 -23.58
C LYS A 365 -17.63 -13.54 -23.02
N ARG A 366 -18.92 -13.22 -23.16
CA ARG A 366 -19.52 -12.10 -22.43
C ARG A 366 -19.61 -12.43 -20.94
N LEU A 367 -19.15 -11.52 -20.10
CA LEU A 367 -19.25 -11.63 -18.65
C LEU A 367 -20.02 -10.42 -18.12
N PRO A 368 -21.37 -10.48 -18.03
CA PRO A 368 -22.21 -9.33 -17.71
C PRO A 368 -21.91 -8.66 -16.36
N TYR A 369 -21.33 -9.41 -15.41
CA TYR A 369 -20.94 -8.84 -14.13
C TYR A 369 -19.80 -7.81 -14.28
N ARG A 370 -18.89 -7.99 -15.25
CA ARG A 370 -17.79 -7.04 -15.54
C ARG A 370 -18.30 -5.71 -16.07
N GLU A 371 -19.56 -5.64 -16.47
CA GLU A 371 -20.20 -4.42 -16.93
C GLU A 371 -20.84 -3.62 -15.77
N GLN A 372 -20.84 -4.11 -14.53
CA GLN A 372 -21.45 -3.40 -13.39
C GLN A 372 -20.52 -2.34 -12.79
N ILE A 373 -21.09 -1.37 -12.08
CA ILE A 373 -20.33 -0.29 -11.43
C ILE A 373 -19.34 -0.88 -10.42
N GLY A 374 -18.11 -0.38 -10.44
CA GLY A 374 -16.99 -0.91 -9.64
C GLY A 374 -16.60 -2.37 -9.93
N ALA A 375 -17.14 -2.99 -11.00
CA ALA A 375 -16.75 -4.34 -11.38
C ALA A 375 -15.35 -4.36 -12.01
N GLY A 376 -14.52 -5.31 -11.55
CA GLY A 376 -13.27 -5.64 -12.20
C GLY A 376 -13.35 -6.98 -12.91
N ASN A 377 -12.28 -7.76 -12.84
CA ASN A 377 -12.13 -9.05 -13.49
C ASN A 377 -12.75 -10.20 -12.67
N LEU A 378 -12.97 -10.04 -11.37
CA LEU A 378 -13.53 -11.11 -10.52
C LEU A 378 -15.06 -11.24 -10.67
N PRO A 379 -15.61 -12.47 -10.76
CA PRO A 379 -17.07 -12.69 -10.73
C PRO A 379 -17.62 -12.29 -9.36
N PRO A 380 -18.86 -11.80 -9.22
CA PRO A 380 -19.43 -11.48 -7.92
C PRO A 380 -19.80 -12.75 -7.13
N GLY A 381 -19.72 -12.68 -5.80
CA GLY A 381 -20.07 -13.78 -4.89
C GLY A 381 -21.59 -14.03 -4.83
N PRO A 382 -22.04 -15.14 -4.22
CA PRO A 382 -23.43 -15.30 -3.83
C PRO A 382 -23.80 -14.15 -2.87
N ARG A 383 -24.88 -13.41 -3.13
CA ARG A 383 -25.33 -12.36 -2.21
C ARG A 383 -25.62 -12.99 -0.83
N PRO A 384 -24.97 -12.55 0.26
CA PRO A 384 -25.45 -12.90 1.59
C PRO A 384 -26.87 -12.34 1.78
N ALA A 385 -27.70 -13.03 2.57
CA ALA A 385 -29.04 -12.57 2.89
C ALA A 385 -28.98 -11.14 3.44
N ALA A 386 -29.79 -10.24 2.87
CA ALA A 386 -29.78 -8.83 3.21
C ALA A 386 -29.97 -8.66 4.72
N SER A 387 -28.95 -8.13 5.41
CA SER A 387 -29.15 -7.60 6.76
C SER A 387 -30.07 -6.38 6.65
N PRO A 388 -31.07 -6.23 7.54
CA PRO A 388 -32.01 -5.13 7.45
C PRO A 388 -31.28 -3.78 7.57
N PRO A 389 -31.73 -2.74 6.85
CA PRO A 389 -31.10 -1.43 6.92
C PRO A 389 -31.18 -0.88 8.36
N PRO A 390 -30.14 -0.21 8.87
CA PRO A 390 -30.21 0.48 10.15
C PRO A 390 -31.31 1.54 10.08
N ALA A 391 -32.18 1.54 11.10
CA ALA A 391 -33.35 2.42 11.16
C ALA A 391 -32.96 3.92 11.11
N PRO A 392 -33.77 4.78 10.49
CA PRO A 392 -33.52 6.21 10.44
C PRO A 392 -33.65 6.82 11.85
N ALA A 393 -32.58 7.43 12.35
CA ALA A 393 -32.61 8.23 13.57
C ALA A 393 -33.43 9.53 13.34
N PRO A 394 -34.19 10.01 14.34
CA PRO A 394 -35.05 11.18 14.20
C PRO A 394 -34.26 12.49 14.07
N SER A 395 -34.77 13.41 13.26
CA SER A 395 -34.18 14.72 12.97
C SER A 395 -34.18 15.65 14.20
N PRO A 396 -33.06 16.31 14.56
CA PRO A 396 -33.08 17.37 15.55
C PRO A 396 -33.50 18.71 14.92
N THR A 397 -34.31 19.46 15.68
CA THR A 397 -34.78 20.84 15.42
C THR A 397 -33.62 21.85 15.56
N PRO A 398 -33.64 23.02 14.87
CA PRO A 398 -32.53 23.95 14.89
C PRO A 398 -32.55 24.85 16.15
N PRO A 399 -31.40 25.15 16.77
CA PRO A 399 -31.30 26.15 17.85
C PRO A 399 -31.15 27.57 17.27
N PRO A 400 -31.43 28.63 18.08
CA PRO A 400 -31.44 30.02 17.61
C PRO A 400 -30.02 30.56 17.37
N PRO A 401 -29.86 31.65 16.59
CA PRO A 401 -28.55 32.17 16.26
C PRO A 401 -27.95 32.94 17.45
N LEU A 402 -26.67 32.70 17.73
CA LEU A 402 -25.87 33.47 18.69
C LEU A 402 -24.88 34.41 17.96
N PRO A 403 -24.49 35.52 18.60
CA PRO A 403 -23.96 36.71 17.92
C PRO A 403 -22.46 36.61 17.63
N ARG A 404 -22.02 37.44 16.66
CA ARG A 404 -20.61 37.63 16.30
C ARG A 404 -19.80 38.08 17.51
N ARG A 405 -18.64 37.45 17.73
CA ARG A 405 -17.62 37.92 18.68
C ARG A 405 -16.33 38.28 17.96
N THR A 406 -15.87 39.49 18.25
CA THR A 406 -14.53 40.03 17.96
C THR A 406 -13.50 39.43 18.92
N ARG A 407 -12.27 39.29 18.42
CA ARG A 407 -11.09 38.74 19.12
C ARG A 407 -10.75 39.57 20.37
N ALA A 408 -10.72 38.92 21.52
CA ALA A 408 -10.05 39.44 22.71
C ALA A 408 -8.71 38.72 22.86
N THR A 409 -7.66 39.47 23.11
CA THR A 409 -6.33 39.00 23.50
C THR A 409 -6.38 38.50 24.95
N GLN A 410 -5.92 37.26 25.19
CA GLN A 410 -5.70 36.72 26.53
C GLN A 410 -4.22 36.25 26.63
N PRO A 411 -3.55 36.39 27.80
CA PRO A 411 -2.16 35.96 28.00
C PRO A 411 -2.08 34.43 28.16
N PRO A 412 -0.90 33.81 27.95
CA PRO A 412 -0.77 32.35 27.82
C PRO A 412 -1.01 31.62 29.15
N ALA A 413 -1.52 30.40 29.05
CA ALA A 413 -1.61 29.48 30.18
C ALA A 413 -0.21 29.12 30.68
N ARG A 414 -0.03 29.09 32.00
CA ARG A 414 1.20 28.60 32.65
C ARG A 414 1.24 27.07 32.61
N VAL A 415 2.45 26.57 32.36
CA VAL A 415 2.93 25.19 32.44
C VAL A 415 2.62 24.59 33.81
N ASP A 416 1.86 23.47 33.81
CA ASP A 416 1.69 22.37 34.79
C ASP A 416 0.34 21.68 34.41
N ASP A 417 0.19 20.50 33.82
CA ASP A 417 1.07 19.40 33.41
C ASP A 417 0.39 18.67 32.23
N LEU A 418 1.16 18.19 31.24
CA LEU A 418 0.67 17.17 30.29
C LEU A 418 0.03 15.97 31.02
N LEU A 419 0.52 15.67 32.24
CA LEU A 419 -0.03 14.67 33.17
C LEU A 419 -1.54 14.86 33.42
N GLY A 420 -1.99 16.10 33.60
CA GLY A 420 -3.39 16.42 33.84
C GLY A 420 -4.25 16.27 32.59
N LEU A 421 -3.69 16.56 31.41
CA LEU A 421 -4.38 16.48 30.11
C LEU A 421 -4.63 15.03 29.68
N LEU A 422 -3.71 14.11 29.97
CA LEU A 422 -3.86 12.67 29.66
C LEU A 422 -4.99 12.00 30.45
N ALA A 423 -5.35 12.54 31.62
CA ALA A 423 -6.40 11.99 32.48
C ALA A 423 -7.82 12.51 32.15
N VAL A 424 -7.95 13.41 31.19
CA VAL A 424 -9.23 14.06 30.87
C VAL A 424 -10.08 13.18 29.94
N ASP A 425 -11.37 13.03 30.25
CA ASP A 425 -12.32 12.36 29.36
C ASP A 425 -12.55 13.17 28.07
N LEU A 426 -11.82 12.81 27.01
CA LEU A 426 -11.92 13.42 25.68
C LEU A 426 -13.24 13.11 24.97
N ARG A 427 -14.13 12.24 25.50
CA ARG A 427 -15.47 12.06 24.91
C ARG A 427 -16.31 13.33 25.06
N GLN A 428 -16.02 14.13 26.08
CA GLN A 428 -16.68 15.41 26.33
C GLN A 428 -16.11 16.52 25.43
N SER A 429 -16.99 17.27 24.77
CA SER A 429 -16.58 18.33 23.85
C SER A 429 -15.85 19.50 24.53
N ALA A 430 -16.23 19.85 25.75
CA ALA A 430 -15.57 20.91 26.53
C ALA A 430 -14.13 20.54 26.87
N ASN A 431 -13.90 19.29 27.30
CA ASN A 431 -12.59 18.75 27.60
C ASN A 431 -11.70 18.71 26.36
N ARG A 432 -12.21 18.24 25.22
CA ARG A 432 -11.47 18.28 23.95
C ARG A 432 -11.09 19.69 23.53
N ALA A 433 -12.00 20.66 23.68
CA ALA A 433 -11.70 22.05 23.35
C ALA A 433 -10.59 22.62 24.24
N MET A 434 -10.65 22.34 25.55
CA MET A 434 -9.61 22.73 26.51
C MET A 434 -8.25 22.12 26.16
N VAL A 435 -8.17 20.80 25.96
CA VAL A 435 -6.90 20.13 25.64
C VAL A 435 -6.36 20.63 24.30
N ARG A 436 -7.22 20.85 23.30
CA ARG A 436 -6.82 21.45 22.02
C ARG A 436 -6.21 22.84 22.22
N ASP A 437 -6.83 23.70 23.01
CA ASP A 437 -6.34 25.07 23.21
C ASP A 437 -4.98 25.07 23.92
N VAL A 438 -4.78 24.20 24.91
CA VAL A 438 -3.46 24.04 25.55
C VAL A 438 -2.42 23.51 24.56
N MET A 439 -2.77 22.50 23.75
CA MET A 439 -1.84 21.94 22.77
C MET A 439 -1.56 22.89 21.61
N ALA A 440 -2.46 23.84 21.31
CA ALA A 440 -2.22 24.92 20.36
C ALA A 440 -1.11 25.86 20.85
N ASP A 441 -1.04 26.15 22.15
CA ASP A 441 0.06 26.94 22.73
C ASP A 441 1.40 26.19 22.75
N VAL A 442 1.36 24.85 22.80
CA VAL A 442 2.56 23.99 22.86
C VAL A 442 3.13 23.68 21.47
N ILE A 443 2.28 23.23 20.56
CA ILE A 443 2.67 22.70 19.24
C ILE A 443 2.55 23.78 18.17
N GLY A 444 1.57 24.68 18.31
CA GLY A 444 1.31 25.73 17.35
C GLY A 444 2.41 26.80 17.32
N GLY A 445 2.39 27.61 16.27
CA GLY A 445 3.30 28.73 16.06
C GLY A 445 4.22 28.55 14.86
N ASP A 446 5.23 29.41 14.76
CA ASP A 446 6.05 29.54 13.56
C ASP A 446 7.38 28.79 13.67
N TYR A 447 7.72 28.10 12.59
CA TYR A 447 8.89 27.24 12.45
C TYR A 447 9.43 27.36 11.02
N ALA A 448 10.64 27.89 10.85
CA ALA A 448 11.32 28.02 9.56
C ALA A 448 10.45 28.61 8.42
N GLY A 449 9.63 29.61 8.74
CA GLY A 449 8.72 30.27 7.77
C GLY A 449 7.43 29.50 7.46
N LEU A 450 7.07 28.49 8.26
CA LEU A 450 5.78 27.81 8.20
C LEU A 450 5.08 27.91 9.57
N THR A 451 3.78 28.10 9.55
CA THR A 451 2.95 28.19 10.77
C THR A 451 2.23 26.87 11.00
N VAL A 452 2.33 26.33 12.22
CA VAL A 452 1.57 25.16 12.66
C VAL A 452 0.33 25.62 13.42
N GLU A 453 -0.84 25.15 13.00
CA GLU A 453 -2.11 25.39 13.71
C GLU A 453 -2.73 24.07 14.14
N VAL A 454 -2.99 23.93 15.45
CA VAL A 454 -3.63 22.74 16.02
C VAL A 454 -5.12 22.72 15.67
N GLN A 455 -5.52 21.71 14.90
CA GLN A 455 -6.89 21.56 14.41
C GLN A 455 -7.75 20.74 15.36
N GLY A 456 -7.17 19.81 16.10
CA GLY A 456 -7.93 18.93 16.98
C GLY A 456 -7.09 18.01 17.86
N VAL A 457 -7.77 17.43 18.85
CA VAL A 457 -7.23 16.42 19.77
C VAL A 457 -8.21 15.25 19.85
N GLU A 458 -7.66 14.05 19.77
CA GLU A 458 -8.37 12.77 19.81
C GLU A 458 -7.72 11.85 20.85
N LEU A 459 -8.35 10.70 21.13
CA LEU A 459 -7.71 9.65 21.94
C LEU A 459 -6.60 9.00 21.11
N TYR A 460 -5.47 8.72 21.74
CA TYR A 460 -4.38 8.01 21.11
C TYR A 460 -4.62 6.49 21.18
N ASP A 461 -4.62 5.80 20.03
CA ASP A 461 -4.81 4.35 19.92
C ASP A 461 -3.68 3.70 19.09
N GLU A 462 -2.52 3.48 19.71
CA GLU A 462 -1.34 2.99 19.00
C GLU A 462 -1.55 1.63 18.28
N TYR A 463 -2.52 0.81 18.71
CA TYR A 463 -2.66 -0.57 18.23
C TYR A 463 -4.08 -1.06 17.89
N GLY A 464 -5.08 -0.20 17.70
CA GLY A 464 -6.36 -0.60 17.07
C GLY A 464 -7.08 -1.80 17.73
N VAL A 465 -6.87 -2.03 19.02
CA VAL A 465 -7.67 -2.91 19.89
C VAL A 465 -7.99 -2.07 21.12
N ASP A 466 -9.20 -2.19 21.69
CA ASP A 466 -9.59 -1.56 22.96
C ASP A 466 -8.49 -1.78 24.04
N GLY A 467 -7.52 -0.86 24.13
CA GLY A 467 -6.29 -1.00 24.91
C GLY A 467 -6.18 0.12 25.92
N ASP A 468 -6.05 -0.27 27.17
CA ASP A 468 -6.25 0.51 28.40
C ASP A 468 -5.24 1.65 28.71
N LEU A 469 -4.47 2.16 27.73
CA LEU A 469 -3.52 3.25 27.98
C LEU A 469 -4.12 4.63 27.65
N PRO A 470 -4.40 5.50 28.64
CA PRO A 470 -4.96 6.82 28.40
C PRO A 470 -3.92 7.71 27.71
N GLY A 471 -4.19 8.08 26.47
CA GLY A 471 -3.34 8.94 25.65
C GLY A 471 -4.11 9.95 24.82
N ILE A 472 -3.41 11.01 24.39
CA ILE A 472 -3.96 12.04 23.49
C ILE A 472 -3.17 12.09 22.18
N LEU A 473 -3.89 12.26 21.08
CA LEU A 473 -3.35 12.47 19.75
C LEU A 473 -3.68 13.88 19.29
N VAL A 474 -2.66 14.70 19.09
CA VAL A 474 -2.81 16.07 18.63
C VAL A 474 -2.56 16.13 17.13
N ARG A 475 -3.47 16.78 16.40
CA ARG A 475 -3.36 17.02 14.97
C ARG A 475 -3.18 18.51 14.68
N GLY A 476 -2.16 18.85 13.91
CA GLY A 476 -1.93 20.18 13.38
C GLY A 476 -1.80 20.20 11.87
N ASP A 477 -2.30 21.27 11.25
CA ASP A 477 -2.07 21.57 9.84
C ASP A 477 -0.97 22.65 9.75
N ILE A 478 -0.17 22.60 8.67
CA ILE A 478 1.02 23.44 8.48
C ILE A 478 0.77 24.37 7.31
N TYR A 479 0.92 25.67 7.50
CA TYR A 479 0.60 26.71 6.54
C TYR A 479 1.87 27.44 6.06
N PRO A 480 1.90 27.94 4.82
CA PRO A 480 2.99 28.78 4.32
C PRO A 480 2.85 30.21 4.89
N ASP A 481 3.90 30.72 5.53
CA ASP A 481 3.89 32.01 6.26
C ASP A 481 2.74 32.09 7.31
N ASP A 482 2.52 33.27 7.90
CA ASP A 482 1.42 33.54 8.85
C ASP A 482 0.01 33.54 8.18
N ASP A 483 -0.12 33.10 6.93
CA ASP A 483 -1.39 33.08 6.20
C ASP A 483 -2.19 31.79 6.44
N LEU A 484 -2.89 31.76 7.56
CA LEU A 484 -3.83 30.68 7.91
C LEU A 484 -5.05 30.58 6.95
N ASN A 485 -5.18 31.49 5.98
CA ASN A 485 -6.20 31.36 4.92
C ASN A 485 -5.66 30.67 3.65
N ALA A 486 -4.35 30.42 3.58
CA ALA A 486 -3.74 29.63 2.52
C ALA A 486 -4.08 28.14 2.67
N GLU A 487 -3.92 27.37 1.59
CA GLU A 487 -4.02 25.91 1.67
C GLU A 487 -2.86 25.37 2.51
N PRO A 488 -3.10 24.42 3.45
CA PRO A 488 -2.03 23.80 4.22
C PRO A 488 -1.01 23.12 3.30
N VAL A 489 0.27 23.38 3.56
CA VAL A 489 1.43 22.79 2.88
C VAL A 489 1.99 21.58 3.63
N GLY A 490 1.29 21.11 4.67
CA GLY A 490 1.66 19.93 5.42
C GLY A 490 0.71 19.61 6.57
N THR A 491 0.96 18.47 7.22
CA THR A 491 0.21 18.00 8.40
C THR A 491 1.18 17.35 9.37
N VAL A 492 0.91 17.53 10.66
CA VAL A 492 1.66 16.93 11.75
C VAL A 492 0.73 16.28 12.78
N MET A 493 1.14 15.12 13.30
CA MET A 493 0.43 14.44 14.39
C MET A 493 1.43 14.04 15.48
N ARG A 494 1.06 14.29 16.74
CA ARG A 494 1.86 13.95 17.93
C ARG A 494 0.99 13.23 18.94
N GLY A 495 1.39 12.01 19.30
CA GLY A 495 0.79 11.22 20.37
C GLY A 495 1.50 11.48 21.69
N PHE A 496 0.76 11.38 22.78
CA PHE A 496 1.29 11.42 24.14
C PHE A 496 0.53 10.41 24.97
N TYR A 497 1.25 9.54 25.68
CA TYR A 497 0.62 8.53 26.53
C TYR A 497 1.50 8.23 27.74
N ARG A 498 0.95 7.43 28.66
CA ARG A 498 1.73 6.80 29.74
C ARG A 498 1.87 5.33 29.45
N ASP A 499 3.10 4.83 29.56
CA ASP A 499 3.34 3.39 29.50
C ASP A 499 2.93 2.70 30.81
N GLU A 500 3.08 1.37 30.85
CA GLU A 500 2.73 0.54 32.00
C GLU A 500 3.56 0.87 33.26
N ALA A 501 4.76 1.43 33.09
CA ALA A 501 5.60 1.89 34.21
C ALA A 501 5.17 3.27 34.73
N GLY A 502 4.23 3.93 34.06
CA GLY A 502 3.72 5.26 34.39
C GLY A 502 4.57 6.39 33.81
N GLU A 503 5.59 6.08 33.02
CA GLU A 503 6.47 7.05 32.37
C GLU A 503 5.73 7.77 31.24
N LEU A 504 6.02 9.05 31.06
CA LEU A 504 5.47 9.81 29.93
C LEU A 504 6.24 9.50 28.65
N VAL A 505 5.50 9.24 27.58
CA VAL A 505 6.05 8.91 26.27
C VAL A 505 5.43 9.82 25.21
N ALA A 506 6.26 10.34 24.31
CA ALA A 506 5.82 11.08 23.13
C ALA A 506 5.91 10.18 21.90
N VAL A 507 4.93 10.28 21.00
CA VAL A 507 4.95 9.58 19.72
C VAL A 507 4.93 10.57 18.58
N HIS A 508 5.92 10.49 17.72
CA HIS A 508 6.01 11.23 16.47
C HIS A 508 5.21 10.52 15.38
N ALA A 509 3.89 10.48 15.56
CA ALA A 509 2.96 9.66 14.78
C ALA A 509 2.90 10.02 13.29
N TYR A 510 2.99 11.30 12.94
CA TYR A 510 2.97 11.73 11.54
C TYR A 510 3.64 13.08 11.34
N LEU A 511 4.37 13.23 10.24
CA LEU A 511 4.79 14.53 9.74
C LEU A 511 4.95 14.44 8.23
N GLN A 512 4.20 15.25 7.50
CA GLN A 512 4.33 15.36 6.05
C GLN A 512 4.31 16.82 5.63
N LEU A 513 5.27 17.18 4.78
CA LEU A 513 5.32 18.46 4.08
C LEU A 513 5.18 18.23 2.57
N ASP A 514 4.63 19.21 1.87
CA ASP A 514 4.62 19.27 0.42
C ASP A 514 6.04 19.23 -0.15
N PRO A 515 6.28 18.58 -1.31
CA PRO A 515 7.62 18.44 -1.87
C PRO A 515 8.37 19.77 -2.07
N SER A 516 7.67 20.86 -2.37
CA SER A 516 8.23 22.20 -2.61
C SER A 516 8.65 22.96 -1.33
N THR A 517 8.22 22.49 -0.16
CA THR A 517 8.52 23.09 1.15
C THR A 517 9.54 22.29 1.95
N ARG A 518 9.88 21.07 1.52
CA ARG A 518 10.91 20.23 2.13
C ARG A 518 12.31 20.84 2.00
N GLY A 519 13.20 20.47 2.93
CA GLY A 519 14.62 20.87 2.91
C GLY A 519 14.89 22.31 3.38
N LYS A 520 13.88 23.03 3.87
CA LYS A 520 13.99 24.42 4.33
C LYS A 520 14.18 24.58 5.85
N GLY A 521 14.41 23.47 6.57
CA GLY A 521 14.72 23.49 8.01
C GLY A 521 13.53 23.32 8.96
N PHE A 522 12.28 23.29 8.47
CA PHE A 522 11.07 23.13 9.30
C PHE A 522 11.16 21.97 10.29
N ALA A 523 11.41 20.75 9.81
CA ALA A 523 11.38 19.56 10.66
C ALA A 523 12.44 19.62 11.77
N THR A 524 13.61 20.21 11.49
CA THR A 524 14.69 20.40 12.46
C THR A 524 14.28 21.38 13.55
N GLU A 525 13.72 22.54 13.19
CA GLU A 525 13.29 23.55 14.15
C GLU A 525 12.08 23.08 14.97
N PHE A 526 11.08 22.52 14.29
CA PHE A 526 9.84 22.02 14.90
C PHE A 526 10.11 20.90 15.90
N ASN A 527 10.84 19.86 15.49
CA ASN A 527 11.18 18.76 16.40
C ASN A 527 12.11 19.23 17.52
N GLY A 528 13.07 20.14 17.24
CA GLY A 528 13.97 20.66 18.28
C GLY A 528 13.26 21.45 19.39
N ARG A 529 12.27 22.28 19.01
CA ARG A 529 11.44 23.00 20.00
C ARG A 529 10.60 22.03 20.82
N LEU A 530 10.00 21.03 20.19
CA LEU A 530 9.23 20.00 20.87
C LEU A 530 10.09 19.14 21.80
N GLU A 531 11.28 18.69 21.37
CA GLU A 531 12.22 17.94 22.22
C GLU A 531 12.63 18.73 23.47
N THR A 532 12.79 20.06 23.35
CA THR A 532 13.06 20.93 24.50
C THR A 532 11.86 20.95 25.46
N TRP A 533 10.66 21.07 24.92
CA TRP A 533 9.43 21.01 25.72
C TRP A 533 9.24 19.63 26.35
N TYR A 534 9.47 18.53 25.64
CA TYR A 534 9.37 17.16 26.14
C TYR A 534 10.24 16.93 27.38
N ARG A 535 11.51 17.37 27.35
CA ARG A 535 12.40 17.32 28.52
C ARG A 535 11.85 18.12 29.70
N SER A 536 11.27 19.30 29.43
CA SER A 536 10.67 20.13 30.49
C SER A 536 9.43 19.48 31.12
N GLN A 537 8.75 18.58 30.40
CA GLN A 537 7.56 17.87 30.88
C GLN A 537 7.88 16.49 31.48
N GLY A 538 9.15 16.09 31.53
CA GLY A 538 9.56 14.77 32.02
C GLY A 538 9.15 13.61 31.10
N ILE A 539 9.05 13.85 29.79
CA ILE A 539 8.90 12.76 28.81
C ILE A 539 10.22 11.97 28.74
N SER A 540 10.12 10.66 28.95
CA SER A 540 11.28 9.76 29.04
C SER A 540 11.90 9.45 27.67
N ARG A 541 11.07 9.29 26.65
CA ARG A 541 11.48 8.91 25.30
C ARG A 541 10.50 9.37 24.23
N ILE A 542 10.98 9.41 23.00
CA ILE A 542 10.19 9.62 21.79
C ILE A 542 10.18 8.33 20.99
N GLU A 543 8.99 7.90 20.58
CA GLU A 543 8.79 6.76 19.68
C GLU A 543 8.40 7.24 18.28
N VAL A 544 8.92 6.57 17.26
CA VAL A 544 8.65 6.80 15.84
C VAL A 544 8.45 5.48 15.12
N HIS A 545 7.58 5.49 14.12
CA HIS A 545 7.55 4.44 13.09
C HIS A 545 8.18 4.98 11.80
N ALA A 546 9.37 4.48 11.47
CA ALA A 546 10.17 4.95 10.35
C ALA A 546 9.75 4.29 9.03
N ASN A 547 8.71 4.83 8.37
CA ASN A 547 8.19 4.30 7.11
C ASN A 547 9.18 4.42 5.92
N ILE A 548 8.99 3.56 4.91
CA ILE A 548 9.85 3.22 3.76
C ILE A 548 10.22 4.36 2.80
N ASP A 549 9.69 5.57 2.93
CA ASP A 549 9.92 6.62 1.92
C ASP A 549 11.32 7.26 2.05
N VAL A 550 11.58 7.97 3.17
CA VAL A 550 12.88 8.56 3.53
C VAL A 550 13.09 8.51 5.06
N GLY A 551 12.16 7.89 5.78
CA GLY A 551 12.05 7.95 7.24
C GLY A 551 13.24 7.27 7.91
N GLY A 552 13.61 6.07 7.46
CA GLY A 552 14.63 5.27 8.12
C GLY A 552 15.97 5.96 8.28
N TYR A 553 16.56 6.45 7.18
CA TYR A 553 17.82 7.21 7.24
C TYR A 553 17.70 8.52 8.04
N THR A 554 16.58 9.23 7.87
CA THR A 554 16.39 10.55 8.50
C THR A 554 16.30 10.42 10.01
N TRP A 555 15.47 9.52 10.53
CA TRP A 555 15.31 9.34 11.97
C TRP A 555 16.59 8.84 12.64
N ALA A 556 17.27 7.87 12.03
CA ALA A 556 18.57 7.40 12.53
C ALA A 556 19.60 8.53 12.60
N SER A 557 19.72 9.34 11.54
CA SER A 557 20.62 10.50 11.50
C SER A 557 20.29 11.57 12.55
N HIS A 558 19.07 11.58 13.08
CA HIS A 558 18.58 12.50 14.12
C HIS A 558 18.66 11.90 15.54
N GLY A 559 19.36 10.78 15.70
CA GLY A 559 19.67 10.16 16.99
C GLY A 559 18.57 9.25 17.52
N TYR A 560 17.69 8.73 16.65
CA TYR A 560 16.79 7.64 16.99
C TYR A 560 17.51 6.31 16.78
N ASP A 561 17.29 5.37 17.68
CA ASP A 561 17.84 4.02 17.65
C ASP A 561 16.72 2.97 17.66
N PHE A 562 17.04 1.70 17.42
CA PHE A 562 16.06 0.64 17.32
C PHE A 562 15.28 0.44 18.64
N ALA A 563 13.96 0.42 18.57
CA ALA A 563 13.10 0.13 19.72
C ALA A 563 13.07 -1.37 20.05
N ASP A 564 13.31 -2.22 19.05
CA ASP A 564 13.28 -3.67 19.16
C ASP A 564 14.34 -4.34 18.26
N GLU A 565 14.68 -5.58 18.62
CA GLU A 565 15.70 -6.38 17.93
C GLU A 565 15.26 -6.75 16.51
N GLU A 566 13.97 -7.00 16.28
CA GLU A 566 13.42 -7.36 14.95
C GLU A 566 13.67 -6.23 13.93
N SER A 567 13.42 -4.99 14.34
CA SER A 567 13.71 -3.78 13.57
C SER A 567 15.20 -3.64 13.24
N ALA A 568 16.07 -3.95 14.21
CA ALA A 568 17.51 -3.92 14.01
C ALA A 568 17.97 -5.01 13.02
N GLU A 569 17.53 -6.25 13.23
CA GLU A 569 17.82 -7.39 12.35
C GLU A 569 17.35 -7.13 10.91
N SER A 570 16.16 -6.56 10.73
CA SER A 570 15.63 -6.20 9.41
C SER A 570 16.54 -5.23 8.66
N VAL A 571 17.07 -4.21 9.35
CA VAL A 571 18.01 -3.26 8.76
C VAL A 571 19.38 -3.90 8.51
N LEU A 572 19.86 -4.75 9.40
CA LEU A 572 21.13 -5.46 9.25
C LEU A 572 21.09 -6.47 8.09
N ASP A 573 19.97 -7.16 7.86
CA ASP A 573 19.76 -8.01 6.70
C ASP A 573 19.79 -7.23 5.38
N ARG A 574 19.25 -6.00 5.38
CA ARG A 574 19.37 -5.10 4.24
C ARG A 574 20.81 -4.66 4.03
N LEU A 575 21.55 -4.40 5.11
CA LEU A 575 22.98 -4.06 5.03
C LEU A 575 23.78 -5.23 4.42
N ARG A 576 23.53 -6.47 4.86
CA ARG A 576 24.11 -7.70 4.27
C ARG A 576 23.83 -7.78 2.77
N PHE A 577 22.58 -7.58 2.36
CA PHE A 577 22.20 -7.59 0.94
C PHE A 577 22.91 -6.51 0.11
N ILE A 578 23.14 -5.32 0.69
CA ILE A 578 23.84 -4.23 -0.01
C ILE A 578 25.33 -4.50 -0.11
N ILE A 579 25.94 -5.12 0.91
CA ILE A 579 27.33 -5.59 0.87
C ILE A 579 27.51 -6.53 -0.33
N ASP A 580 26.67 -7.57 -0.46
CA ASP A 580 26.74 -8.51 -1.59
C ASP A 580 26.65 -7.79 -2.95
N MET A 581 25.72 -6.85 -3.09
CA MET A 581 25.56 -6.05 -4.32
C MET A 581 26.79 -5.18 -4.63
N VAL A 582 27.45 -4.64 -3.61
CA VAL A 582 28.61 -3.76 -3.79
C VAL A 582 29.88 -4.58 -4.05
N GLU A 583 29.99 -5.78 -3.49
CA GLU A 583 31.05 -6.74 -3.83
C GLU A 583 31.01 -7.14 -5.31
N ASP A 584 29.80 -7.39 -5.84
CA ASP A 584 29.58 -7.62 -7.27
C ASP A 584 30.00 -6.38 -8.09
N GLU A 585 29.59 -5.16 -7.68
CA GLU A 585 29.96 -3.91 -8.35
C GLU A 585 31.48 -3.67 -8.36
N VAL A 586 32.17 -3.95 -7.26
CA VAL A 586 33.64 -3.86 -7.18
C VAL A 586 34.30 -4.84 -8.15
N THR A 587 33.77 -6.06 -8.24
CA THR A 587 34.28 -7.09 -9.15
C THR A 587 34.15 -6.63 -10.60
N ASP A 588 32.97 -6.17 -10.99
CA ASP A 588 32.68 -5.64 -12.33
C ASP A 588 33.61 -4.45 -12.67
N LEU A 589 33.76 -3.48 -11.74
CA LEU A 589 34.64 -2.32 -11.94
C LEU A 589 36.10 -2.72 -12.15
N ARG A 590 36.57 -3.76 -11.48
CA ARG A 590 37.94 -4.28 -11.64
C ARG A 590 38.11 -4.99 -12.99
N GLU A 591 37.15 -5.82 -13.39
CA GLU A 591 37.18 -6.48 -14.70
C GLU A 591 37.10 -5.48 -15.87
N GLU A 592 36.32 -4.40 -15.72
CA GLU A 592 36.27 -3.30 -16.66
C GLU A 592 37.59 -2.52 -16.72
N ALA A 593 38.22 -2.27 -15.56
CA ALA A 593 39.51 -1.58 -15.49
C ALA A 593 40.63 -2.35 -16.21
N GLU A 594 40.63 -3.68 -16.19
CA GLU A 594 41.60 -4.51 -16.89
C GLU A 594 41.54 -4.38 -18.43
N GLN A 595 40.38 -3.97 -18.95
CA GLN A 595 40.10 -3.85 -20.39
C GLN A 595 40.14 -2.40 -20.88
N ALA A 596 40.27 -1.44 -19.97
CA ALA A 596 40.24 -0.01 -20.24
C ALA A 596 41.63 0.55 -20.59
N ASP A 597 41.67 1.78 -21.12
CA ASP A 597 42.91 2.54 -21.26
C ASP A 597 43.43 3.02 -19.88
N ASP A 598 44.70 3.43 -19.82
CA ASP A 598 45.38 3.76 -18.55
C ASP A 598 44.63 4.82 -17.70
N ASP A 599 44.01 5.81 -18.35
CA ASP A 599 43.31 6.89 -17.66
C ASP A 599 41.97 6.42 -17.09
N GLU A 600 41.23 5.59 -17.85
CA GLU A 600 39.94 5.05 -17.40
C GLU A 600 40.12 3.90 -16.40
N ALA A 601 41.14 3.05 -16.57
CA ALA A 601 41.52 2.01 -15.62
C ALA A 601 41.86 2.61 -14.23
N ALA A 602 42.59 3.73 -14.21
CA ALA A 602 42.90 4.44 -12.96
C ALA A 602 41.63 4.99 -12.27
N ARG A 603 40.64 5.46 -13.02
CA ARG A 603 39.36 5.96 -12.46
C ARG A 603 38.50 4.84 -11.91
N LEU A 604 38.35 3.76 -12.66
CA LEU A 604 37.57 2.58 -12.26
C LEU A 604 38.21 1.92 -11.02
N GLY A 605 39.54 1.77 -11.00
CA GLY A 605 40.29 1.29 -9.84
C GLY A 605 40.09 2.16 -8.58
N ALA A 606 40.21 3.49 -8.72
CA ALA A 606 39.96 4.40 -7.59
C ALA A 606 38.52 4.32 -7.06
N ARG A 607 37.53 4.07 -7.94
CA ARG A 607 36.14 3.85 -7.54
C ARG A 607 35.97 2.52 -6.80
N ALA A 608 36.57 1.44 -7.31
CA ALA A 608 36.55 0.13 -6.66
C ALA A 608 37.18 0.18 -5.26
N ASP A 609 38.34 0.84 -5.11
CA ASP A 609 39.01 0.99 -3.81
C ASP A 609 38.15 1.80 -2.80
N ALA A 610 37.40 2.80 -3.29
CA ALA A 610 36.49 3.58 -2.45
C ALA A 610 35.26 2.77 -1.99
N LEU A 611 34.80 1.80 -2.78
CA LEU A 611 33.72 0.88 -2.38
C LEU A 611 34.24 -0.19 -1.42
N ASP A 612 35.44 -0.74 -1.66
CA ASP A 612 36.11 -1.68 -0.74
C ASP A 612 36.27 -1.10 0.67
N ALA A 613 36.66 0.18 0.77
CA ALA A 613 36.75 0.86 2.06
C ALA A 613 35.39 0.90 2.81
N GLN A 614 34.28 1.07 2.09
CA GLN A 614 32.94 1.03 2.69
C GLN A 614 32.52 -0.39 3.09
N LEU A 615 32.90 -1.40 2.30
CA LEU A 615 32.64 -2.81 2.61
C LEU A 615 33.32 -3.23 3.92
N VAL A 616 34.56 -2.80 4.16
CA VAL A 616 35.28 -3.07 5.41
C VAL A 616 34.56 -2.47 6.62
N GLU A 617 34.07 -1.23 6.50
CA GLU A 617 33.33 -0.57 7.58
C GLU A 617 31.99 -1.28 7.85
N ALA A 618 31.27 -1.67 6.79
CA ALA A 618 29.99 -2.35 6.90
C ALA A 618 30.13 -3.76 7.50
N ALA A 619 31.18 -4.49 7.15
CA ALA A 619 31.50 -5.79 7.75
C ALA A 619 31.80 -5.68 9.24
N ALA A 620 32.49 -4.63 9.68
CA ALA A 620 32.77 -4.39 11.11
C ALA A 620 31.48 -4.10 11.92
N ILE A 621 30.50 -3.43 11.30
CA ILE A 621 29.17 -3.25 11.91
C ILE A 621 28.45 -4.59 12.07
N LEU A 622 28.48 -5.45 11.05
CA LEU A 622 27.84 -6.77 11.12
C LEU A 622 28.50 -7.67 12.16
N ASP A 623 29.84 -7.69 12.24
CA ASP A 623 30.57 -8.46 13.25
C ASP A 623 30.18 -8.03 14.68
N ARG A 624 30.02 -6.73 14.91
CA ARG A 624 29.49 -6.22 16.19
C ARG A 624 28.05 -6.65 16.44
N ALA A 625 27.18 -6.59 15.43
CA ALA A 625 25.79 -7.04 15.58
C ALA A 625 25.69 -8.54 15.91
N ASP A 626 26.56 -9.36 15.32
CA ASP A 626 26.57 -10.81 15.51
C ASP A 626 27.17 -11.23 16.86
N THR A 627 28.01 -10.38 17.48
CA THR A 627 28.75 -10.71 18.71
C THR A 627 28.27 -9.99 19.96
N ALA A 628 27.67 -8.80 19.83
CA ALA A 628 27.13 -8.04 20.94
C ALA A 628 25.64 -8.35 21.14
N PRO A 629 25.14 -8.43 22.40
CA PRO A 629 23.72 -8.56 22.64
C PRO A 629 22.99 -7.25 22.28
N PHE A 630 21.79 -7.37 21.70
CA PHE A 630 20.92 -6.22 21.40
C PHE A 630 20.69 -5.35 22.66
N GLY A 631 20.74 -4.03 22.46
CA GLY A 631 20.59 -3.04 23.54
C GLY A 631 21.84 -2.78 24.39
N SER A 632 22.98 -3.43 24.09
CA SER A 632 24.27 -3.09 24.73
C SER A 632 25.00 -1.97 23.99
N ASP A 633 25.87 -1.23 24.69
CA ASP A 633 26.72 -0.18 24.09
C ASP A 633 27.62 -0.69 22.95
N ALA A 634 27.87 -2.01 22.90
CA ALA A 634 28.66 -2.65 21.85
C ALA A 634 27.84 -2.98 20.60
N TYR A 635 26.51 -3.07 20.70
CA TYR A 635 25.61 -3.33 19.57
C TYR A 635 25.56 -2.10 18.64
N PRO A 636 25.53 -2.26 17.31
CA PRO A 636 25.49 -1.11 16.41
C PRO A 636 24.15 -0.39 16.45
N SER A 637 24.21 0.92 16.70
CA SER A 637 23.03 1.79 16.64
C SER A 637 22.55 2.04 15.21
N ALA A 638 21.28 2.40 15.06
CA ALA A 638 20.73 2.85 13.78
C ALA A 638 21.51 4.04 13.20
N TYR A 639 22.03 4.93 14.07
CA TYR A 639 22.89 6.04 13.67
C TYR A 639 24.20 5.53 13.05
N GLU A 640 24.93 4.64 13.72
CA GLU A 640 26.17 4.06 13.18
C GLU A 640 25.94 3.39 11.83
N ILE A 641 24.89 2.59 11.70
CA ILE A 641 24.51 1.96 10.43
C ILE A 641 24.22 3.03 9.36
N SER A 642 23.49 4.09 9.70
CA SER A 642 23.16 5.16 8.74
C SER A 642 24.37 5.94 8.23
N GLN A 643 25.44 6.03 9.04
CA GLN A 643 26.66 6.76 8.69
C GLN A 643 27.74 5.86 8.07
N CYS A 644 27.57 4.55 8.10
CA CYS A 644 28.52 3.56 7.59
C CYS A 644 28.92 3.82 6.13
N GLY A 645 30.17 4.19 5.89
CA GLY A 645 30.70 4.46 4.55
C GLY A 645 30.52 5.92 4.09
N ARG A 646 30.05 6.83 4.95
CA ARG A 646 29.88 8.25 4.61
C ARG A 646 31.22 8.97 4.62
N SER A 647 31.59 9.62 3.51
CA SER A 647 32.73 10.54 3.46
C SER A 647 32.43 11.77 2.60
N ALA A 648 33.36 12.74 2.58
CA ALA A 648 33.26 13.89 1.68
C ALA A 648 33.32 13.49 0.19
N ALA A 649 33.90 12.32 -0.13
CA ALA A 649 34.08 11.82 -1.49
C ALA A 649 32.88 11.01 -2.01
N THR A 650 32.06 10.43 -1.13
CA THR A 650 30.91 9.59 -1.52
C THR A 650 29.67 10.39 -1.94
N GLY A 651 29.69 11.72 -1.78
CA GLY A 651 28.58 12.59 -2.16
C GLY A 651 27.30 12.24 -1.40
N ASN A 652 26.24 11.89 -2.13
CA ASN A 652 24.90 11.66 -1.56
C ASN A 652 24.52 10.18 -1.45
N GLU A 653 25.43 9.26 -1.74
CA GLU A 653 25.15 7.82 -1.84
C GLU A 653 26.29 7.01 -1.22
N TRP A 654 25.98 6.20 -0.21
CA TRP A 654 26.92 5.32 0.49
C TRP A 654 26.16 4.13 1.09
N ILE A 655 26.87 3.06 1.46
CA ILE A 655 26.29 1.77 1.88
C ILE A 655 25.27 1.92 3.01
N GLY A 656 25.64 2.61 4.10
CA GLY A 656 24.75 2.81 5.25
C GLY A 656 23.44 3.51 4.90
N LYS A 657 23.50 4.56 4.08
CA LYS A 657 22.30 5.25 3.61
C LYS A 657 21.46 4.38 2.67
N ARG A 658 22.08 3.55 1.82
CA ARG A 658 21.36 2.57 0.99
C ARG A 658 20.59 1.56 1.85
N ALA A 659 21.16 1.13 2.98
CA ALA A 659 20.51 0.18 3.90
C ALA A 659 19.28 0.78 4.57
N MET A 660 19.40 2.05 5.00
CA MET A 660 18.37 2.78 5.74
C MET A 660 17.28 3.43 4.87
N LEU A 661 17.52 3.62 3.58
CA LEU A 661 16.47 4.09 2.66
C LEU A 661 15.59 2.92 2.24
N GLY A 662 14.26 3.09 2.25
CA GLY A 662 13.34 1.99 1.93
C GLY A 662 13.12 0.98 3.06
N SER A 663 13.75 1.15 4.23
CA SER A 663 13.54 0.30 5.40
C SER A 663 12.33 0.75 6.21
N ASP A 664 11.67 -0.20 6.86
CA ASP A 664 10.61 0.02 7.84
C ASP A 664 11.11 -0.45 9.21
N TRP A 665 11.11 0.41 10.23
CA TRP A 665 11.58 0.05 11.59
C TRP A 665 10.94 0.90 12.68
N GLN A 666 10.84 0.34 13.90
CA GLN A 666 10.41 1.07 15.09
C GLN A 666 11.62 1.73 15.75
N GLY A 667 11.52 3.05 15.94
CA GLY A 667 12.59 3.85 16.50
C GLY A 667 12.25 4.47 17.83
N VAL A 668 13.23 4.54 18.71
CA VAL A 668 13.17 5.17 20.01
C VAL A 668 14.30 6.20 20.15
N LYS A 669 14.00 7.33 20.77
CA LYS A 669 15.01 8.32 21.19
C LYS A 669 14.79 8.67 22.64
N TRP A 670 15.72 8.26 23.49
CA TRP A 670 15.74 8.62 24.91
C TRP A 670 16.10 10.11 25.08
N LEU A 671 15.44 10.81 26.01
CA LEU A 671 15.48 12.27 26.12
C LEU A 671 16.35 12.85 27.22
#